data_AF-A0A9J7AYS4-F1
#
_entry.id   AF-A0A9J7AYS4-F1
#
_cell.length_a   1.000
_cell.length_b   1.000
_cell.length_c   1.000
_cell.angle_alpha   90.00
_cell.angle_beta   90.00
_cell.angle_gamma   90.00
#
_symmetry.space_group_name_H-M   'P 1'
#
loop_
_entity.id
_entity.type
_entity.pdbx_description
1 polymer ?
#
loop_
_entity_poly.entity_id
_entity_poly.type
_entity_poly.pdbx_seq_one_letter_code
_entity_poly.pdbx_strand_id
1 'polypeptide(L)'
;MVGDEIDGGGGDDTIDGGLGKDTLLGGDHNDLIYGGGGLDVISGESGLDTLYGGDGNDAIDGGDGDDLIYGGAGSDSVVAGDGDDVIYDDGLDIIYGGAGNDTVYTTDDSDQSRFIGVEEVVLIPLDTVTAGDDADSLTGTLAADAIDGGGGDDTLYGIGGNDILYGSDGDDYLDGGEGDDFLDGGAGNDTIEGGKGADTLYGGDGDDVLYDDGDDVIYGGDGEDTVWTTAYGDESRFIGVEEIRYLYELITGTEDSDTLSGAEGRNRILGMGGDDLVIGNTEADTLSGGAGADNMSGLAGDDLLIGDAGDDTLVGHSGDDVISGGEGNDFIIGWYDDDTLYGEDGDDLISGGSGADLIEGGAGNDEISGGAESDTLSGGDGVDTIYGDAGDDVIYDDGSDVIYGGDGNDTVYTTDDSDISRFHDIEHYELIWNQVSGTDGDDLLSGTDAIDDITGLEGDDTIHAGGAGDLVYGNAGNDVIYAGDGLDLVDGGDGDDTICGGLGINGDILNGGDGNDVFVATMEELDGDAIADMTENDRLIIEDAELGYSRFSMTYQNGQTFVSVDSDADGEADAVFGLVGEYESLSAQIVDGNTVVTFTPAEIPGWGITHSGDFNADGKTDLLLTSTEERVSIWTLDGAAALSKKDAGGLAGQENFSIRSIADFDGDTDDDVLMLGDNGTLSVWRMYGGTAADKSYAGRLDDSWTVEGTADFNGDGKEDILIRQDTGTVSVWTMGSDGAATDKSYAGRMGSDWTIEGLADFNDDGKTDILARNDGGAVSVWVMDGGTASEKTYAGNMSSDWDIEAIADFNGDDKQDLLIRNGDGVVSVWEMDGGTATNKGYTATLRDGWEIEAVTDLTGDGKADILTRNADGVVSAWEMDGSTATAQTYTGTLGSGWSIHATADFNGDGSADLLVSDGTAVSVWEMDAGGTSEKAFVGNLQDGWQLGLVEDFNGDGKADIQIASEATGQVSIWEMDGANITHAGLTGNLWTDLV
;
A
#
# COMPACT_ATOMS: atom_id res chain seq x y z
N MET A 1 41.35 15.04 -16.66
CA MET A 1 41.83 15.76 -17.85
C MET A 1 42.35 17.08 -17.35
N VAL A 2 41.56 18.16 -17.23
CA VAL A 2 41.71 19.06 -16.07
C VAL A 2 41.01 18.34 -14.90
N GLY A 3 41.48 18.48 -13.67
CA GLY A 3 40.77 17.99 -12.49
C GLY A 3 40.16 19.17 -11.75
N ASP A 4 39.04 18.94 -11.10
CA ASP A 4 38.28 19.91 -10.33
C ASP A 4 38.60 19.77 -8.83
N GLU A 5 38.41 20.87 -8.08
CA GLU A 5 38.65 20.96 -6.63
C GLU A 5 37.36 21.54 -6.02
N ILE A 6 36.64 20.73 -5.25
CA ILE A 6 35.32 21.03 -4.67
C ILE A 6 35.37 20.80 -3.16
N ASP A 7 34.73 21.70 -2.41
CA ASP A 7 34.67 21.76 -0.95
C ASP A 7 33.23 22.17 -0.58
N GLY A 8 32.46 21.25 0.00
CA GLY A 8 31.04 21.43 0.37
C GLY A 8 30.90 22.37 1.57
N GLY A 9 31.73 22.13 2.58
CA GLY A 9 32.03 23.06 3.66
C GLY A 9 31.18 22.80 4.90
N GLY A 10 29.87 22.97 4.87
CA GLY A 10 29.09 22.63 6.06
C GLY A 10 27.59 22.66 5.86
N GLY A 11 26.93 21.66 6.43
CA GLY A 11 25.58 21.24 6.08
C GLY A 11 25.65 19.98 5.20
N ASP A 12 24.52 19.32 4.96
CA ASP A 12 24.49 18.10 4.14
C ASP A 12 24.63 18.47 2.65
N ASP A 13 25.79 18.20 2.05
CA ASP A 13 26.15 18.58 0.68
C ASP A 13 26.12 17.37 -0.29
N THR A 14 25.89 17.65 -1.58
CA THR A 14 26.01 16.65 -2.66
C THR A 14 27.05 17.11 -3.67
N ILE A 15 28.10 16.31 -3.87
CA ILE A 15 29.28 16.65 -4.69
C ILE A 15 29.47 15.62 -5.80
N ASP A 16 29.67 16.06 -7.05
CA ASP A 16 29.98 15.21 -8.21
C ASP A 16 31.22 15.74 -8.95
N GLY A 17 32.29 14.94 -8.97
CA GLY A 17 33.57 15.23 -9.62
C GLY A 17 33.58 15.01 -11.14
N GLY A 18 32.69 14.17 -11.67
CA GLY A 18 32.61 13.91 -13.11
C GLY A 18 33.81 13.16 -13.68
N LEU A 19 34.39 13.62 -14.80
CA LEU A 19 35.54 12.96 -15.45
C LEU A 19 36.83 13.74 -15.21
N GLY A 20 37.81 13.18 -14.53
CA GLY A 20 38.89 14.04 -14.07
C GLY A 20 40.02 13.38 -13.31
N LYS A 21 40.56 14.16 -12.39
CA LYS A 21 41.50 13.78 -11.34
C LYS A 21 41.14 14.78 -10.25
N ASP A 22 40.07 14.49 -9.57
CA ASP A 22 39.31 15.46 -8.81
C ASP A 22 39.72 15.40 -7.34
N THR A 23 39.43 16.47 -6.61
CA THR A 23 39.66 16.56 -5.17
C THR A 23 38.39 17.09 -4.56
N LEU A 24 37.70 16.23 -3.81
CA LEU A 24 36.36 16.43 -3.30
C LEU A 24 36.41 16.35 -1.77
N LEU A 25 35.93 17.38 -1.09
CA LEU A 25 35.86 17.47 0.38
C LEU A 25 34.40 17.74 0.77
N GLY A 26 33.82 16.88 1.61
CA GLY A 26 32.46 17.00 2.15
C GLY A 26 32.36 18.18 3.10
N GLY A 27 32.95 18.04 4.28
CA GLY A 27 33.00 19.09 5.30
C GLY A 27 32.30 18.65 6.58
N ASP A 28 31.55 19.56 7.22
CA ASP A 28 30.75 19.21 8.40
C ASP A 28 29.35 18.72 7.98
N HIS A 29 28.81 17.67 8.63
CA HIS A 29 27.50 17.01 8.45
C HIS A 29 27.51 15.93 7.37
N ASN A 30 26.34 15.41 6.97
CA ASN A 30 26.24 14.15 6.23
C ASN A 30 26.27 14.42 4.72
N ASP A 31 27.37 14.06 4.07
CA ASP A 31 27.66 14.41 2.69
C ASP A 31 27.53 13.22 1.73
N LEU A 32 27.10 13.50 0.50
CA LEU A 32 27.01 12.54 -0.59
C LEU A 32 28.01 12.91 -1.70
N ILE A 33 29.08 12.11 -1.87
CA ILE A 33 30.18 12.45 -2.76
C ILE A 33 30.38 11.38 -3.85
N TYR A 34 30.40 11.82 -5.12
CA TYR A 34 30.70 11.01 -6.29
C TYR A 34 32.02 11.45 -6.94
N GLY A 35 33.04 10.59 -6.92
CA GLY A 35 34.34 10.79 -7.59
C GLY A 35 34.23 10.81 -9.10
N GLY A 36 33.49 9.84 -9.65
CA GLY A 36 33.20 9.74 -11.07
C GLY A 36 34.22 8.88 -11.81
N GLY A 37 34.92 9.42 -12.81
CA GLY A 37 35.91 8.66 -13.57
C GLY A 37 37.25 9.36 -13.59
N GLY A 38 38.29 8.77 -13.02
CA GLY A 38 39.49 9.54 -12.75
C GLY A 38 40.56 8.87 -11.89
N LEU A 39 41.20 9.67 -11.06
CA LEU A 39 42.21 9.27 -10.07
C LEU A 39 41.97 10.22 -8.90
N ASP A 40 40.86 10.02 -8.24
CA ASP A 40 40.20 11.03 -7.46
C ASP A 40 40.65 10.96 -6.00
N VAL A 41 40.50 12.06 -5.29
CA VAL A 41 40.81 12.18 -3.87
C VAL A 41 39.55 12.67 -3.19
N ILE A 42 38.95 11.82 -2.37
CA ILE A 42 37.65 12.04 -1.72
C ILE A 42 37.87 12.06 -0.21
N SER A 43 37.27 13.02 0.48
CA SER A 43 37.24 13.12 1.94
C SER A 43 35.84 13.48 2.41
N GLY A 44 35.22 12.68 3.28
CA GLY A 44 33.94 13.02 3.93
C GLY A 44 34.12 14.10 5.01
N GLU A 45 35.18 13.97 5.80
CA GLU A 45 35.54 14.83 6.94
C GLU A 45 34.75 14.56 8.23
N SER A 46 33.57 15.11 8.47
CA SER A 46 32.85 14.89 9.74
C SER A 46 31.36 14.76 9.50
N GLY A 47 30.79 13.58 9.70
CA GLY A 47 29.42 13.32 9.26
C GLY A 47 29.11 11.83 9.27
N LEU A 48 27.89 11.48 8.85
CA LEU A 48 27.63 10.13 8.32
C LEU A 48 27.61 10.28 6.80
N ASP A 49 28.75 10.04 6.17
CA ASP A 49 28.98 10.36 4.78
C ASP A 49 28.74 9.15 3.88
N THR A 50 28.35 9.39 2.63
CA THR A 50 28.26 8.36 1.60
C THR A 50 29.19 8.71 0.44
N LEU A 51 30.21 7.89 0.22
CA LEU A 51 31.31 8.17 -0.69
C LEU A 51 31.38 7.13 -1.81
N TYR A 52 31.43 7.57 -3.06
CA TYR A 52 31.59 6.72 -4.25
C TYR A 52 32.87 7.09 -5.00
N GLY A 53 33.86 6.19 -5.04
CA GLY A 53 35.11 6.38 -5.81
C GLY A 53 34.85 6.44 -7.32
N GLY A 54 34.23 5.39 -7.86
CA GLY A 54 33.86 5.29 -9.27
C GLY A 54 34.89 4.54 -10.10
N ASP A 55 35.13 4.95 -11.35
CA ASP A 55 36.14 4.32 -12.22
C ASP A 55 37.52 4.96 -11.95
N GLY A 56 38.50 4.25 -11.42
CA GLY A 56 39.77 4.91 -11.09
C GLY A 56 40.81 4.09 -10.35
N ASN A 57 41.70 4.81 -9.67
CA ASN A 57 42.61 4.30 -8.63
C ASN A 57 42.63 5.44 -7.61
N ASP A 58 41.58 5.47 -6.83
CA ASP A 58 41.10 6.60 -6.07
C ASP A 58 41.63 6.51 -4.64
N ALA A 59 41.66 7.65 -3.95
CA ALA A 59 42.03 7.73 -2.55
C ALA A 59 40.82 8.29 -1.80
N ILE A 60 40.22 7.46 -0.95
CA ILE A 60 39.00 7.77 -0.21
C ILE A 60 39.34 7.81 1.28
N ASP A 61 38.85 8.84 1.97
CA ASP A 61 38.97 9.06 3.42
C ASP A 61 37.55 9.36 3.93
N GLY A 62 36.93 8.49 4.73
CA GLY A 62 35.58 8.71 5.28
C GLY A 62 35.59 9.89 6.24
N GLY A 63 36.28 9.75 7.36
CA GLY A 63 36.50 10.84 8.30
C GLY A 63 36.05 10.48 9.70
N ASP A 64 35.35 11.39 10.38
CA ASP A 64 34.71 11.13 11.67
C ASP A 64 33.21 10.80 11.44
N GLY A 65 32.76 9.64 11.91
CA GLY A 65 31.37 9.17 11.91
C GLY A 65 31.21 7.82 11.18
N ASP A 66 30.02 7.23 11.24
CA ASP A 66 29.74 5.90 10.68
C ASP A 66 29.41 6.05 9.17
N ASP A 67 30.41 5.86 8.32
CA ASP A 67 30.39 6.20 6.90
C ASP A 67 30.05 5.00 6.00
N LEU A 68 29.48 5.28 4.82
CA LEU A 68 29.20 4.31 3.76
C LEU A 68 30.07 4.56 2.53
N ILE A 69 31.00 3.65 2.25
CA ILE A 69 32.01 3.84 1.20
C ILE A 69 31.88 2.79 0.10
N TYR A 70 31.87 3.22 -1.16
CA TYR A 70 31.96 2.39 -2.35
C TYR A 70 33.27 2.69 -3.07
N GLY A 71 34.23 1.76 -3.03
CA GLY A 71 35.54 1.92 -3.68
C GLY A 71 35.40 2.10 -5.20
N GLY A 72 34.53 1.28 -5.80
CA GLY A 72 34.29 1.29 -7.25
C GLY A 72 35.29 0.43 -8.01
N ALA A 73 35.48 0.73 -9.29
CA ALA A 73 36.33 -0.07 -10.16
C ALA A 73 37.75 0.49 -10.18
N GLY A 74 38.71 -0.25 -9.62
CA GLY A 74 40.05 0.29 -9.52
C GLY A 74 41.05 -0.54 -8.74
N SER A 75 42.12 0.13 -8.33
CA SER A 75 42.94 -0.33 -7.21
C SER A 75 43.04 0.88 -6.31
N ASP A 76 42.06 0.97 -5.44
CA ASP A 76 41.71 2.12 -4.65
C ASP A 76 42.36 2.01 -3.26
N SER A 77 42.46 3.14 -2.59
CA SER A 77 43.00 3.24 -1.24
C SER A 77 41.94 3.88 -0.38
N VAL A 78 41.27 3.07 0.42
CA VAL A 78 40.19 3.50 1.32
C VAL A 78 40.72 3.57 2.75
N VAL A 79 40.41 4.67 3.42
CA VAL A 79 40.54 4.84 4.87
C VAL A 79 39.15 5.22 5.35
N ALA A 80 38.50 4.40 6.17
CA ALA A 80 37.12 4.66 6.56
C ALA A 80 37.08 5.73 7.66
N GLY A 81 37.82 5.56 8.76
CA GLY A 81 38.11 6.65 9.69
C GLY A 81 37.79 6.31 11.14
N ASP A 82 37.22 7.26 11.88
CA ASP A 82 36.71 7.05 13.24
C ASP A 82 35.20 6.83 13.16
N GLY A 83 34.66 5.66 13.49
CA GLY A 83 33.24 5.32 13.31
C GLY A 83 33.07 3.83 13.06
N ASP A 84 31.84 3.32 13.13
CA ASP A 84 31.53 1.94 12.72
C ASP A 84 31.17 1.96 11.21
N ASP A 85 32.16 1.80 10.33
CA ASP A 85 32.04 2.10 8.90
C ASP A 85 31.61 0.89 8.06
N VAL A 86 30.93 1.14 6.93
CA VAL A 86 30.55 0.10 5.95
C VAL A 86 31.19 0.37 4.59
N ILE A 87 31.97 -0.59 4.09
CA ILE A 87 32.69 -0.46 2.81
C ILE A 87 32.23 -1.55 1.84
N TYR A 88 31.90 -1.15 0.60
CA TYR A 88 31.66 -2.03 -0.53
C TYR A 88 32.84 -1.95 -1.52
N ASP A 89 33.51 -3.08 -1.72
CA ASP A 89 34.71 -3.22 -2.54
C ASP A 89 34.47 -4.13 -3.76
N ASP A 90 34.73 -3.60 -4.95
CA ASP A 90 34.63 -4.31 -6.24
C ASP A 90 36.00 -4.35 -6.97
N GLY A 91 37.11 -3.98 -6.30
CA GLY A 91 38.43 -3.71 -6.89
C GLY A 91 39.66 -4.33 -6.18
N LEU A 92 40.87 -3.99 -6.63
CA LEU A 92 42.16 -4.42 -6.05
C LEU A 92 42.61 -3.47 -4.93
N ASP A 93 41.90 -3.49 -3.82
CA ASP A 93 41.91 -2.34 -2.94
C ASP A 93 42.78 -2.54 -1.69
N ILE A 94 43.23 -1.42 -1.14
CA ILE A 94 43.83 -1.37 0.18
C ILE A 94 42.86 -0.61 1.06
N ILE A 95 42.22 -1.31 1.98
CA ILE A 95 41.20 -0.77 2.86
C ILE A 95 41.77 -0.75 4.29
N TYR A 96 41.64 0.40 4.92
CA TYR A 96 41.87 0.59 6.35
C TYR A 96 40.52 1.00 6.95
N GLY A 97 39.94 0.20 7.85
CA GLY A 97 38.70 0.56 8.54
C GLY A 97 38.97 1.75 9.44
N GLY A 98 39.76 1.55 10.48
CA GLY A 98 40.27 2.64 11.30
C GLY A 98 39.96 2.43 12.77
N ALA A 99 39.08 3.23 13.34
CA ALA A 99 38.69 3.14 14.74
C ALA A 99 37.17 3.03 14.89
N GLY A 100 36.71 1.81 15.08
CA GLY A 100 35.31 1.46 15.36
C GLY A 100 35.15 -0.03 15.12
N ASN A 101 33.96 -0.49 14.79
CA ASN A 101 33.72 -1.82 14.24
C ASN A 101 33.34 -1.67 12.77
N ASP A 102 34.29 -1.94 11.89
CA ASP A 102 34.17 -1.69 10.46
C ASP A 102 33.80 -2.98 9.71
N THR A 103 32.82 -2.88 8.81
CA THR A 103 32.34 -4.00 7.98
C THR A 103 32.68 -3.77 6.51
N VAL A 104 33.31 -4.76 5.86
CA VAL A 104 33.60 -4.74 4.42
C VAL A 104 32.83 -5.83 3.68
N TYR A 105 32.08 -5.44 2.64
CA TYR A 105 31.46 -6.32 1.66
C TYR A 105 32.28 -6.31 0.36
N THR A 106 32.70 -7.48 -0.13
CA THR A 106 33.51 -7.57 -1.37
C THR A 106 33.03 -8.65 -2.34
N THR A 107 33.18 -8.43 -3.66
CA THR A 107 32.50 -9.22 -4.71
C THR A 107 33.32 -9.88 -5.85
N ASP A 108 34.66 -9.91 -5.90
CA ASP A 108 35.36 -10.47 -7.11
C ASP A 108 36.68 -11.27 -6.91
N ASP A 109 36.55 -12.61 -6.85
CA ASP A 109 36.98 -13.67 -7.79
C ASP A 109 38.37 -13.63 -8.53
N SER A 110 39.30 -12.70 -8.25
CA SER A 110 40.70 -12.89 -8.70
C SER A 110 41.82 -12.08 -8.02
N ASP A 111 41.53 -11.26 -7.02
CA ASP A 111 42.38 -10.13 -6.67
C ASP A 111 42.59 -9.99 -5.14
N GLN A 112 43.86 -9.93 -4.71
CA GLN A 112 44.27 -9.95 -3.29
C GLN A 112 44.10 -8.59 -2.61
N SER A 113 42.85 -8.19 -2.31
CA SER A 113 42.59 -7.02 -1.45
C SER A 113 43.21 -7.23 -0.07
N ARG A 114 43.69 -6.14 0.53
CA ARG A 114 44.32 -6.18 1.86
C ARG A 114 43.55 -5.28 2.81
N PHE A 115 42.90 -5.91 3.78
CA PHE A 115 42.16 -5.27 4.87
C PHE A 115 43.09 -5.08 6.08
N ILE A 116 43.02 -3.93 6.74
CA ILE A 116 43.81 -3.62 7.94
C ILE A 116 42.93 -2.86 8.92
N GLY A 117 42.74 -3.39 10.13
CA GLY A 117 41.86 -2.80 11.14
C GLY A 117 40.41 -2.75 10.64
N VAL A 118 39.90 -3.92 10.24
CA VAL A 118 38.52 -4.15 9.80
C VAL A 118 38.01 -5.34 10.60
N GLU A 119 36.95 -5.15 11.38
CA GLU A 119 36.47 -6.15 12.33
C GLU A 119 35.61 -7.25 11.68
N GLU A 120 34.94 -6.96 10.56
CA GLU A 120 34.12 -7.93 9.83
C GLU A 120 34.30 -7.83 8.30
N VAL A 121 34.57 -8.96 7.64
CA VAL A 121 34.61 -9.05 6.16
C VAL A 121 33.61 -10.10 5.68
N VAL A 122 32.64 -9.68 4.87
CA VAL A 122 31.54 -10.51 4.33
C VAL A 122 31.74 -10.75 2.83
N LEU A 123 31.84 -12.02 2.42
CA LEU A 123 32.13 -12.45 1.05
C LEU A 123 30.88 -12.79 0.24
N ILE A 124 30.84 -12.40 -1.03
CA ILE A 124 29.76 -12.74 -1.96
C ILE A 124 30.31 -13.03 -3.38
N PRO A 125 30.11 -14.22 -3.95
CA PRO A 125 30.86 -15.47 -3.75
C PRO A 125 32.20 -15.59 -4.53
N LEU A 126 33.16 -16.29 -3.88
CA LEU A 126 34.45 -16.90 -4.29
C LEU A 126 35.77 -16.08 -4.34
N ASP A 127 36.75 -16.67 -3.61
CA ASP A 127 38.21 -16.80 -3.83
C ASP A 127 39.19 -15.92 -3.00
N THR A 128 39.65 -16.50 -1.88
CA THR A 128 40.85 -16.18 -1.08
C THR A 128 40.88 -14.84 -0.32
N VAL A 129 40.68 -14.88 1.00
CA VAL A 129 40.88 -13.73 1.90
C VAL A 129 42.14 -13.87 2.73
N THR A 130 42.88 -12.77 2.90
CA THR A 130 44.00 -12.67 3.86
C THR A 130 43.82 -11.42 4.70
N ALA A 131 43.69 -11.60 6.00
CA ALA A 131 43.51 -10.54 6.97
C ALA A 131 44.86 -10.08 7.58
N GLY A 132 44.78 -9.24 8.61
CA GLY A 132 45.81 -8.29 9.02
C GLY A 132 46.84 -8.83 10.03
N ASP A 133 47.33 -7.95 10.90
CA ASP A 133 48.10 -8.29 12.11
C ASP A 133 47.23 -8.03 13.38
N ASP A 134 45.91 -7.82 13.21
CA ASP A 134 44.92 -7.50 14.24
C ASP A 134 43.96 -8.70 14.42
N ALA A 135 43.10 -8.70 15.45
CA ALA A 135 42.16 -9.81 15.68
C ALA A 135 40.95 -9.68 14.75
N ASP A 136 40.83 -10.59 13.79
CA ASP A 136 39.90 -10.49 12.67
C ASP A 136 38.79 -11.58 12.74
N SER A 137 37.56 -11.27 12.30
CA SER A 137 36.45 -12.22 12.19
C SER A 137 36.01 -12.41 10.74
N LEU A 138 36.20 -13.62 10.20
CA LEU A 138 36.04 -13.93 8.78
C LEU A 138 35.06 -15.10 8.60
N THR A 139 34.06 -14.93 7.73
CA THR A 139 33.07 -15.98 7.41
C THR A 139 33.06 -16.26 5.91
N GLY A 140 33.23 -17.54 5.56
CA GLY A 140 33.16 -18.09 4.22
C GLY A 140 31.73 -18.20 3.69
N THR A 141 31.58 -18.97 2.62
CA THR A 141 30.35 -19.18 1.85
C THR A 141 29.99 -20.66 1.79
N LEU A 142 28.83 -21.02 1.23
CA LEU A 142 28.45 -22.42 1.01
C LEU A 142 29.24 -23.11 -0.15
N ALA A 143 30.39 -22.55 -0.54
CA ALA A 143 31.29 -23.08 -1.55
C ALA A 143 32.70 -23.25 -0.97
N ALA A 144 33.62 -23.88 -1.72
CA ALA A 144 34.99 -24.08 -1.25
C ALA A 144 35.76 -22.75 -1.15
N ASP A 145 36.18 -22.40 0.06
CA ASP A 145 36.83 -21.12 0.38
C ASP A 145 38.27 -21.27 0.87
N ALA A 146 39.03 -20.16 0.80
CA ALA A 146 40.38 -20.08 1.35
C ALA A 146 40.51 -18.80 2.20
N ILE A 147 40.77 -18.95 3.49
CA ILE A 147 40.83 -17.84 4.45
C ILE A 147 42.15 -17.93 5.22
N ASP A 148 42.83 -16.80 5.38
CA ASP A 148 44.05 -16.64 6.19
C ASP A 148 43.84 -15.46 7.14
N GLY A 149 43.76 -15.71 8.44
CA GLY A 149 43.57 -14.69 9.48
C GLY A 149 44.78 -13.75 9.60
N GLY A 150 45.97 -14.23 9.25
CA GLY A 150 47.18 -13.40 9.24
C GLY A 150 47.87 -13.41 10.60
N GLY A 151 47.60 -12.47 11.48
CA GLY A 151 48.10 -12.56 12.85
C GLY A 151 47.27 -11.70 13.76
N GLY A 152 47.22 -12.02 15.03
CA GLY A 152 46.09 -11.60 15.85
C GLY A 152 45.41 -12.83 16.42
N ASP A 153 44.41 -12.64 17.30
CA ASP A 153 43.63 -13.76 17.83
C ASP A 153 42.34 -13.82 16.98
N ASP A 154 42.35 -14.60 15.91
CA ASP A 154 41.36 -14.53 14.81
C ASP A 154 40.18 -15.51 15.00
N THR A 155 39.05 -15.26 14.35
CA THR A 155 37.87 -16.15 14.32
C THR A 155 37.45 -16.42 12.87
N LEU A 156 37.63 -17.65 12.39
CA LEU A 156 37.41 -18.04 11.00
C LEU A 156 36.30 -19.10 10.88
N TYR A 157 35.33 -18.89 10.00
CA TYR A 157 34.26 -19.86 9.68
C TYR A 157 34.25 -20.22 8.19
N GLY A 158 34.30 -21.50 7.83
CA GLY A 158 34.20 -22.02 6.45
C GLY A 158 32.75 -22.24 5.99
N ILE A 159 31.85 -22.51 6.92
CA ILE A 159 30.41 -22.82 6.77
C ILE A 159 30.09 -24.07 5.94
N GLY A 160 30.35 -24.11 4.64
CA GLY A 160 30.01 -25.27 3.84
C GLY A 160 30.79 -25.31 2.54
N GLY A 161 31.44 -26.41 2.21
CA GLY A 161 32.42 -26.36 1.13
C GLY A 161 33.47 -27.43 1.28
N ASN A 162 34.69 -27.06 0.95
CA ASN A 162 35.88 -27.91 1.03
C ASN A 162 37.02 -26.91 1.24
N ASP A 163 37.09 -26.41 2.45
CA ASP A 163 37.65 -25.12 2.77
C ASP A 163 39.11 -25.23 3.21
N ILE A 164 39.82 -24.11 3.15
CA ILE A 164 41.21 -23.98 3.57
C ILE A 164 41.31 -22.78 4.51
N LEU A 165 41.40 -23.01 5.81
CA LEU A 165 41.51 -21.96 6.83
C LEU A 165 42.92 -21.98 7.47
N TYR A 166 43.56 -20.82 7.56
CA TYR A 166 44.83 -20.60 8.26
C TYR A 166 44.65 -19.54 9.34
N GLY A 167 44.89 -19.85 10.61
CA GLY A 167 44.93 -18.86 11.71
C GLY A 167 46.20 -18.02 11.68
N SER A 168 47.33 -18.67 11.41
CA SER A 168 48.67 -18.08 11.30
C SER A 168 49.30 -17.71 12.66
N ASP A 169 49.48 -16.43 13.05
CA ASP A 169 50.18 -16.06 14.31
C ASP A 169 49.18 -15.50 15.36
N GLY A 170 48.79 -16.28 16.37
CA GLY A 170 48.03 -15.82 17.55
C GLY A 170 47.20 -16.94 18.16
N ASP A 171 46.34 -16.66 19.15
CA ASP A 171 45.46 -17.67 19.76
C ASP A 171 44.11 -17.69 19.00
N ASP A 172 43.99 -18.52 17.96
CA ASP A 172 42.92 -18.44 16.96
C ASP A 172 41.72 -19.38 17.20
N TYR A 173 40.56 -19.07 16.63
CA TYR A 173 39.38 -19.94 16.53
C TYR A 173 39.05 -20.24 15.07
N LEU A 174 39.04 -21.52 14.68
CA LEU A 174 38.72 -21.95 13.31
C LEU A 174 37.59 -22.98 13.32
N ASP A 175 36.57 -22.80 12.47
CA ASP A 175 35.47 -23.74 12.24
C ASP A 175 35.28 -24.02 10.74
N GLY A 176 35.41 -25.28 10.33
CA GLY A 176 35.32 -25.73 8.93
C GLY A 176 33.89 -25.79 8.40
N GLY A 177 32.90 -26.11 9.25
CA GLY A 177 31.52 -26.32 8.80
C GLY A 177 31.29 -27.66 8.09
N GLU A 178 30.50 -27.68 7.01
CA GLU A 178 30.20 -28.91 6.25
C GLU A 178 31.19 -29.09 5.09
N GLY A 179 31.97 -30.17 5.03
CA GLY A 179 32.95 -30.30 3.95
C GLY A 179 33.99 -31.40 4.13
N ASP A 180 34.94 -31.52 3.21
CA ASP A 180 36.23 -32.15 3.59
C ASP A 180 37.26 -31.02 3.63
N ASP A 181 37.53 -30.51 4.81
CA ASP A 181 38.18 -29.21 5.03
C ASP A 181 39.64 -29.36 5.48
N PHE A 182 40.40 -28.28 5.33
CA PHE A 182 41.79 -28.15 5.77
C PHE A 182 41.92 -26.94 6.69
N LEU A 183 42.23 -27.18 7.97
CA LEU A 183 42.39 -26.13 8.97
C LEU A 183 43.79 -26.21 9.60
N ASP A 184 44.47 -25.07 9.73
CA ASP A 184 45.81 -24.95 10.33
C ASP A 184 45.85 -23.71 11.26
N GLY A 185 45.88 -23.94 12.57
CA GLY A 185 45.88 -22.88 13.59
C GLY A 185 47.14 -22.03 13.50
N GLY A 186 48.31 -22.66 13.51
CA GLY A 186 49.57 -21.98 13.26
C GLY A 186 50.38 -21.80 14.53
N ALA A 187 50.50 -20.59 15.07
CA ALA A 187 51.37 -20.28 16.20
C ALA A 187 50.64 -19.52 17.31
N GLY A 188 50.04 -20.27 18.23
CA GLY A 188 49.48 -19.82 19.48
C GLY A 188 48.71 -20.98 20.09
N ASN A 189 47.81 -20.72 21.04
CA ASN A 189 46.96 -21.76 21.61
C ASN A 189 45.62 -21.73 20.91
N ASP A 190 45.49 -22.54 19.87
CA ASP A 190 44.40 -22.43 18.91
C ASP A 190 43.22 -23.34 19.31
N THR A 191 42.02 -22.96 18.88
CA THR A 191 40.79 -23.76 18.98
C THR A 191 40.27 -24.08 17.59
N ILE A 192 40.20 -25.37 17.24
CA ILE A 192 39.90 -25.80 15.86
C ILE A 192 38.76 -26.81 15.84
N GLU A 193 37.71 -26.54 15.07
CA GLU A 193 36.56 -27.41 14.83
C GLU A 193 36.49 -27.80 13.35
N GLY A 194 36.57 -29.09 13.05
CA GLY A 194 36.51 -29.58 11.67
C GLY A 194 35.11 -29.51 11.07
N GLY A 195 34.08 -29.62 11.90
CA GLY A 195 32.70 -29.72 11.46
C GLY A 195 32.39 -31.10 10.87
N LYS A 196 31.47 -31.18 9.90
CA LYS A 196 31.04 -32.46 9.30
C LYS A 196 31.86 -32.79 8.06
N GLY A 197 32.58 -33.91 8.12
CA GLY A 197 33.06 -34.63 6.95
C GLY A 197 34.34 -35.39 7.23
N ALA A 198 35.29 -35.36 6.29
CA ALA A 198 36.58 -36.02 6.46
C ALA A 198 37.72 -35.00 6.40
N ASP A 199 37.97 -34.39 7.54
CA ASP A 199 38.74 -33.16 7.64
C ASP A 199 40.21 -33.41 7.98
N THR A 200 41.03 -32.37 7.77
CA THR A 200 42.43 -32.39 8.19
C THR A 200 42.75 -31.15 9.02
N LEU A 201 42.97 -31.37 10.32
CA LEU A 201 43.21 -30.31 11.29
C LEU A 201 44.67 -30.31 11.79
N TYR A 202 45.29 -29.14 11.86
CA TYR A 202 46.61 -28.91 12.46
C TYR A 202 46.51 -27.83 13.53
N GLY A 203 46.88 -28.15 14.78
CA GLY A 203 46.99 -27.16 15.86
C GLY A 203 48.15 -26.21 15.61
N GLY A 204 49.38 -26.75 15.62
CA GLY A 204 50.58 -25.98 15.28
C GLY A 204 51.57 -25.86 16.43
N ASP A 205 52.08 -24.66 16.68
CA ASP A 205 53.01 -24.35 17.78
C ASP A 205 52.23 -23.72 18.97
N GLY A 206 51.91 -24.46 20.02
CA GLY A 206 51.25 -23.95 21.23
C GLY A 206 50.49 -25.04 21.96
N ASP A 207 49.68 -24.73 22.97
CA ASP A 207 48.87 -25.74 23.67
C ASP A 207 47.44 -25.73 23.09
N ASP A 208 47.17 -26.54 22.06
CA ASP A 208 45.96 -26.40 21.22
C ASP A 208 44.76 -27.23 21.69
N VAL A 209 43.56 -26.84 21.28
CA VAL A 209 42.29 -27.54 21.50
C VAL A 209 41.62 -27.84 20.16
N LEU A 210 41.41 -29.13 19.85
CA LEU A 210 40.80 -29.52 18.57
C LEU A 210 39.53 -30.36 18.81
N TYR A 211 38.45 -30.07 18.10
CA TYR A 211 37.18 -30.78 18.15
C TYR A 211 37.04 -31.69 16.91
N ASP A 212 36.78 -32.98 17.17
CA ASP A 212 36.69 -34.08 16.20
C ASP A 212 35.24 -34.55 16.11
N ASP A 213 34.58 -34.22 14.99
CA ASP A 213 33.19 -34.56 14.67
C ASP A 213 33.10 -35.22 13.28
N GLY A 214 33.96 -36.21 13.02
CA GLY A 214 34.02 -36.85 11.70
C GLY A 214 35.03 -38.00 11.61
N ASP A 215 35.36 -38.39 10.38
CA ASP A 215 36.42 -39.39 10.07
C ASP A 215 37.76 -38.64 9.78
N ASP A 216 38.28 -37.94 10.78
CA ASP A 216 39.26 -36.87 10.55
C ASP A 216 40.74 -37.27 10.71
N VAL A 217 41.63 -36.43 10.19
CA VAL A 217 43.07 -36.54 10.38
C VAL A 217 43.60 -35.35 11.16
N ILE A 218 43.79 -35.54 12.45
CA ILE A 218 44.16 -34.48 13.39
C ILE A 218 45.64 -34.55 13.78
N TYR A 219 46.30 -33.41 13.73
CA TYR A 219 47.66 -33.20 14.22
C TYR A 219 47.63 -32.10 15.30
N GLY A 220 48.09 -32.42 16.52
CA GLY A 220 48.23 -31.40 17.58
C GLY A 220 49.37 -30.46 17.22
N GLY A 221 50.61 -30.94 17.37
CA GLY A 221 51.77 -30.19 16.88
C GLY A 221 52.89 -30.16 17.90
N ASP A 222 53.52 -29.00 18.08
CA ASP A 222 54.52 -28.75 19.11
C ASP A 222 53.83 -28.08 20.32
N GLY A 223 53.37 -28.90 21.28
CA GLY A 223 52.47 -28.40 22.32
C GLY A 223 52.18 -29.39 23.45
N GLU A 224 51.31 -29.02 24.38
CA GLU A 224 50.49 -29.98 25.13
C GLU A 224 49.04 -29.90 24.63
N ASP A 225 48.73 -30.68 23.60
CA ASP A 225 47.50 -30.52 22.82
C ASP A 225 46.37 -31.42 23.33
N THR A 226 45.14 -30.90 23.30
CA THR A 226 43.91 -31.59 23.72
C THR A 226 42.95 -31.77 22.56
N VAL A 227 42.56 -33.01 22.26
CA VAL A 227 41.46 -33.28 21.31
C VAL A 227 40.19 -33.66 22.07
N TRP A 228 39.06 -33.05 21.72
CA TRP A 228 37.72 -33.42 22.15
C TRP A 228 37.02 -34.18 21.02
N THR A 229 36.59 -35.42 21.25
CA THR A 229 35.99 -36.29 20.22
C THR A 229 34.68 -36.90 20.71
N THR A 230 33.70 -37.09 19.81
CA THR A 230 32.35 -37.54 20.14
C THR A 230 32.12 -39.05 20.08
N ALA A 231 32.97 -39.91 19.48
CA ALA A 231 32.66 -41.35 19.45
C ALA A 231 33.79 -42.39 19.50
N TYR A 232 33.45 -43.48 20.19
CA TYR A 232 34.07 -44.80 20.08
C TYR A 232 33.57 -45.47 18.78
N GLY A 233 33.99 -45.00 17.60
CA GLY A 233 33.47 -45.50 16.32
C GLY A 233 34.20 -45.04 15.06
N ASP A 234 34.80 -43.85 15.08
CA ASP A 234 35.36 -43.23 13.87
C ASP A 234 36.78 -43.75 13.56
N GLU A 235 37.15 -43.75 12.28
CA GLU A 235 38.49 -44.13 11.84
C GLU A 235 39.52 -42.98 11.99
N SER A 236 39.18 -41.94 12.75
CA SER A 236 39.98 -40.73 12.96
C SER A 236 41.39 -41.02 13.48
N ARG A 237 42.35 -40.24 12.98
CA ARG A 237 43.78 -40.50 13.19
C ARG A 237 44.49 -39.33 13.84
N PHE A 238 44.56 -39.37 15.16
CA PHE A 238 45.31 -38.41 15.99
C PHE A 238 46.84 -38.63 15.92
N ILE A 239 47.60 -37.58 15.65
CA ILE A 239 49.07 -37.59 15.59
C ILE A 239 49.64 -36.41 16.37
N GLY A 240 50.47 -36.69 17.38
CA GLY A 240 51.12 -35.62 18.15
C GLY A 240 50.14 -34.84 19.02
N VAL A 241 49.27 -35.57 19.73
CA VAL A 241 48.28 -35.04 20.68
C VAL A 241 48.55 -35.69 22.05
N GLU A 242 48.50 -34.89 23.12
CA GLU A 242 48.87 -35.27 24.48
C GLU A 242 47.65 -35.77 25.30
N GLU A 243 46.49 -35.17 25.12
CA GLU A 243 45.24 -35.51 25.81
C GLU A 243 44.08 -35.68 24.82
N ILE A 244 43.27 -36.74 25.00
CA ILE A 244 42.02 -36.94 24.25
C ILE A 244 40.89 -37.01 25.28
N ARG A 245 39.89 -36.13 25.14
CA ARG A 245 38.70 -35.99 25.97
C ARG A 245 37.46 -36.32 25.15
N TYR A 246 36.42 -36.80 25.82
CA TYR A 246 35.14 -37.11 25.19
C TYR A 246 34.12 -36.06 25.64
N LEU A 247 33.43 -35.42 24.69
CA LEU A 247 32.50 -34.31 24.92
C LEU A 247 31.27 -34.71 25.75
N TYR A 248 30.90 -35.99 25.73
CA TYR A 248 29.80 -36.55 26.50
C TYR A 248 30.21 -37.89 27.10
N GLU A 249 29.72 -38.19 28.31
CA GLU A 249 29.64 -39.59 28.73
C GLU A 249 28.44 -40.23 28.02
N LEU A 250 28.69 -40.91 26.89
CA LEU A 250 27.64 -41.65 26.19
C LEU A 250 27.21 -42.87 27.02
N ILE A 251 25.95 -42.86 27.44
CA ILE A 251 25.31 -43.98 28.13
C ILE A 251 24.27 -44.57 27.20
N THR A 252 24.50 -45.80 26.73
CA THR A 252 23.55 -46.51 25.86
C THR A 252 22.92 -47.68 26.60
N GLY A 253 21.60 -47.72 26.60
CA GLY A 253 20.76 -48.82 27.05
C GLY A 253 20.76 -50.00 26.08
N THR A 254 19.74 -50.84 26.22
CA THR A 254 19.52 -52.06 25.47
C THR A 254 18.10 -52.07 24.91
N GLU A 255 17.72 -53.16 24.24
CA GLU A 255 16.35 -53.34 23.73
C GLU A 255 15.37 -53.85 24.81
N ASP A 256 15.78 -53.83 26.08
CA ASP A 256 15.00 -54.21 27.25
C ASP A 256 14.94 -53.00 28.20
N SER A 257 13.85 -52.83 28.96
CA SER A 257 13.71 -51.77 29.97
C SER A 257 14.92 -51.60 30.90
N ASP A 258 15.49 -50.41 30.86
CA ASP A 258 16.72 -50.00 31.52
C ASP A 258 16.48 -48.89 32.56
N THR A 259 17.55 -48.58 33.30
CA THR A 259 17.58 -47.44 34.22
C THR A 259 18.92 -46.76 34.05
N LEU A 260 18.90 -45.61 33.39
CA LEU A 260 20.04 -44.85 32.95
C LEU A 260 20.08 -43.54 33.72
N SER A 261 21.26 -43.13 34.16
CA SER A 261 21.42 -41.90 34.94
C SER A 261 22.76 -41.26 34.63
N GLY A 262 22.73 -39.95 34.44
CA GLY A 262 23.88 -39.12 34.17
C GLY A 262 24.94 -39.12 35.28
N ALA A 263 26.19 -38.94 34.88
CA ALA A 263 27.33 -38.74 35.76
C ALA A 263 27.59 -37.24 35.98
N GLU A 264 28.81 -36.83 36.33
CA GLU A 264 29.16 -35.40 36.39
C GLU A 264 29.50 -34.90 34.98
N GLY A 265 28.99 -33.72 34.59
CA GLY A 265 29.19 -33.10 33.28
C GLY A 265 28.08 -33.45 32.29
N ARG A 266 28.07 -32.82 31.11
CA ARG A 266 27.06 -33.05 30.07
C ARG A 266 27.02 -34.51 29.60
N ASN A 267 25.83 -35.07 29.44
CA ASN A 267 25.63 -36.48 29.14
C ASN A 267 24.75 -36.65 27.92
N ARG A 268 25.04 -37.71 27.15
CA ARG A 268 24.15 -38.20 26.09
C ARG A 268 23.67 -39.58 26.49
N ILE A 269 22.38 -39.72 26.78
CA ILE A 269 21.78 -40.95 27.27
C ILE A 269 20.75 -41.45 26.26
N LEU A 270 20.91 -42.69 25.79
CA LEU A 270 20.03 -43.33 24.81
C LEU A 270 19.42 -44.61 25.41
N GLY A 271 18.11 -44.65 25.61
CA GLY A 271 17.36 -45.80 26.13
C GLY A 271 17.35 -46.99 25.16
N MET A 272 17.11 -46.71 23.88
CA MET A 272 16.98 -47.63 22.75
C MET A 272 15.60 -48.29 22.67
N GLY A 273 15.31 -49.31 23.49
CA GLY A 273 13.99 -49.93 23.43
C GLY A 273 13.56 -50.62 24.71
N GLY A 274 12.24 -50.71 24.91
CA GLY A 274 11.62 -51.11 26.15
C GLY A 274 11.36 -49.91 27.06
N ASP A 275 10.46 -50.08 28.05
CA ASP A 275 10.03 -48.99 28.94
C ASP A 275 11.19 -48.54 29.86
N ASP A 276 11.80 -47.40 29.56
CA ASP A 276 13.05 -46.93 30.16
C ASP A 276 12.85 -45.86 31.25
N LEU A 277 13.83 -45.77 32.17
CA LEU A 277 13.95 -44.65 33.10
C LEU A 277 15.28 -43.94 32.82
N VAL A 278 15.20 -42.73 32.28
CA VAL A 278 16.34 -41.90 31.88
C VAL A 278 16.40 -40.65 32.75
N ILE A 279 17.54 -40.38 33.38
CA ILE A 279 17.69 -39.22 34.28
C ILE A 279 19.00 -38.50 33.96
N GLY A 280 18.93 -37.21 33.65
CA GLY A 280 20.08 -36.33 33.49
C GLY A 280 20.77 -36.00 34.81
N ASN A 281 21.47 -34.88 34.83
CA ASN A 281 22.16 -34.32 35.97
C ASN A 281 21.85 -32.82 36.13
N THR A 282 22.79 -31.95 36.46
CA THR A 282 22.50 -30.51 36.65
C THR A 282 23.19 -29.64 35.62
N GLU A 283 23.53 -30.22 34.48
CA GLU A 283 24.23 -29.64 33.35
C GLU A 283 23.42 -30.02 32.12
N ALA A 284 23.51 -29.22 31.04
CA ALA A 284 22.79 -29.47 29.79
C ALA A 284 23.05 -30.87 29.21
N ASP A 285 22.03 -31.72 29.23
CA ASP A 285 22.06 -33.11 28.82
C ASP A 285 21.20 -33.37 27.57
N THR A 286 21.49 -34.46 26.86
CA THR A 286 20.66 -34.95 25.76
C THR A 286 20.18 -36.37 26.07
N LEU A 287 18.87 -36.52 26.20
CA LEU A 287 18.20 -37.73 26.66
C LEU A 287 17.24 -38.23 25.57
N SER A 288 17.33 -39.51 25.20
CA SER A 288 16.34 -40.16 24.33
C SER A 288 15.84 -41.45 24.97
N GLY A 289 14.52 -41.64 24.98
CA GLY A 289 13.83 -42.84 25.46
C GLY A 289 13.97 -43.97 24.44
N GLY A 290 13.58 -43.71 23.20
CA GLY A 290 13.57 -44.70 22.13
C GLY A 290 12.19 -45.38 22.04
N ALA A 291 12.15 -46.65 21.64
CA ALA A 291 10.87 -47.33 21.50
C ALA A 291 10.40 -47.89 22.85
N GLY A 292 9.35 -47.35 23.47
CA GLY A 292 9.07 -47.68 24.86
C GLY A 292 7.77 -47.08 25.39
N ALA A 293 7.83 -46.70 26.66
CA ALA A 293 6.82 -45.95 27.40
C ALA A 293 7.60 -45.45 28.61
N ASP A 294 8.32 -44.37 28.36
CA ASP A 294 9.57 -44.02 28.99
C ASP A 294 9.33 -42.93 30.03
N ASN A 295 10.20 -42.88 31.04
CA ASN A 295 10.14 -41.86 32.07
C ASN A 295 11.47 -41.11 32.08
N MET A 296 11.43 -39.84 31.72
CA MET A 296 12.60 -39.00 31.52
C MET A 296 12.58 -37.78 32.43
N SER A 297 13.77 -37.34 32.83
CA SER A 297 13.94 -36.15 33.66
C SER A 297 15.28 -35.49 33.38
N GLY A 298 15.27 -34.23 32.92
CA GLY A 298 16.46 -33.40 32.68
C GLY A 298 17.12 -32.97 34.00
N LEU A 299 16.30 -32.39 34.89
CA LEU A 299 16.58 -31.87 36.24
C LEU A 299 17.01 -30.41 36.30
N ALA A 300 18.17 -30.03 35.83
CA ALA A 300 18.56 -28.63 35.84
C ALA A 300 19.60 -28.37 34.76
N GLY A 301 19.54 -27.20 34.14
CA GLY A 301 20.29 -26.93 32.91
C GLY A 301 19.38 -27.09 31.71
N ASP A 302 19.81 -26.54 30.58
CA ASP A 302 19.03 -26.49 29.35
C ASP A 302 19.14 -27.85 28.65
N ASP A 303 18.15 -28.72 28.86
CA ASP A 303 18.18 -30.12 28.49
C ASP A 303 17.39 -30.39 27.19
N LEU A 304 17.84 -31.37 26.40
CA LEU A 304 17.09 -31.91 25.26
C LEU A 304 16.53 -33.30 25.60
N LEU A 305 15.21 -33.43 25.64
CA LEU A 305 14.50 -34.68 25.92
C LEU A 305 13.68 -35.13 24.70
N ILE A 306 13.88 -36.37 24.24
CA ILE A 306 13.17 -36.95 23.09
C ILE A 306 12.54 -38.28 23.50
N GLY A 307 11.21 -38.38 23.51
CA GLY A 307 10.48 -39.61 23.87
C GLY A 307 10.67 -40.71 22.83
N ASP A 308 10.57 -40.33 21.56
CA ASP A 308 10.56 -41.19 20.37
C ASP A 308 9.23 -41.93 20.19
N ALA A 309 9.07 -43.20 20.60
CA ALA A 309 7.87 -43.96 20.29
C ALA A 309 7.28 -44.67 21.50
N GLY A 310 6.05 -44.29 21.86
CA GLY A 310 5.18 -44.85 22.87
C GLY A 310 4.71 -43.80 23.86
N ASP A 311 3.81 -44.17 24.78
CA ASP A 311 3.23 -43.21 25.74
C ASP A 311 4.27 -42.84 26.83
N ASP A 312 4.92 -41.69 26.65
CA ASP A 312 6.08 -41.27 27.41
C ASP A 312 5.75 -40.21 28.49
N THR A 313 6.67 -40.04 29.43
CA THR A 313 6.58 -39.03 30.49
C THR A 313 7.89 -38.27 30.56
N LEU A 314 7.85 -37.00 30.17
CA LEU A 314 9.00 -36.14 29.99
C LEU A 314 8.92 -34.93 30.94
N VAL A 315 10.01 -34.62 31.62
CA VAL A 315 10.05 -33.54 32.61
C VAL A 315 11.37 -32.78 32.52
N GLY A 316 11.33 -31.51 32.12
CA GLY A 316 12.49 -30.63 31.98
C GLY A 316 13.10 -30.25 33.33
N HIS A 317 12.36 -29.45 34.08
CA HIS A 317 12.59 -28.91 35.43
C HIS A 317 13.07 -27.46 35.53
N SER A 318 14.31 -27.11 35.22
CA SER A 318 14.81 -25.73 35.40
C SER A 318 15.94 -25.49 34.43
N GLY A 319 15.85 -24.42 33.65
CA GLY A 319 16.65 -24.28 32.43
C GLY A 319 15.69 -24.18 31.26
N ASP A 320 16.17 -23.61 30.16
CA ASP A 320 15.37 -23.43 28.96
C ASP A 320 15.38 -24.77 28.18
N ASP A 321 14.42 -25.66 28.47
CA ASP A 321 14.44 -27.04 28.00
C ASP A 321 13.77 -27.21 26.62
N VAL A 322 14.25 -28.16 25.81
CA VAL A 322 13.60 -28.58 24.57
C VAL A 322 13.10 -30.02 24.74
N ILE A 323 11.78 -30.21 24.64
CA ILE A 323 11.15 -31.51 24.90
C ILE A 323 10.25 -31.91 23.72
N SER A 324 10.47 -33.10 23.16
CA SER A 324 9.63 -33.72 22.12
C SER A 324 9.09 -35.07 22.61
N GLY A 325 7.77 -35.26 22.55
CA GLY A 325 7.06 -36.49 22.89
C GLY A 325 7.31 -37.58 21.86
N GLY A 326 6.86 -37.37 20.64
CA GLY A 326 7.06 -38.29 19.51
C GLY A 326 5.77 -39.02 19.13
N GLU A 327 5.85 -40.30 18.76
CA GLU A 327 4.64 -41.11 18.52
C GLU A 327 4.08 -41.63 19.84
N GLY A 328 2.95 -41.16 20.34
CA GLY A 328 2.42 -41.65 21.61
C GLY A 328 1.41 -40.70 22.25
N ASN A 329 0.72 -41.16 23.30
CA ASN A 329 -0.04 -40.25 24.14
C ASN A 329 0.82 -39.82 25.33
N ASP A 330 1.45 -38.67 25.21
CA ASP A 330 2.57 -38.26 26.04
C ASP A 330 2.17 -37.30 27.17
N PHE A 331 3.02 -37.26 28.19
CA PHE A 331 2.88 -36.37 29.32
C PHE A 331 4.13 -35.51 29.49
N ILE A 332 4.03 -34.24 29.13
CA ILE A 332 5.16 -33.30 29.03
C ILE A 332 5.01 -32.18 30.06
N ILE A 333 6.07 -31.89 30.80
CA ILE A 333 6.14 -30.74 31.71
C ILE A 333 7.50 -30.02 31.59
N GLY A 334 7.48 -28.74 31.22
CA GLY A 334 8.65 -27.85 31.24
C GLY A 334 9.11 -27.50 32.67
N TRP A 335 8.22 -26.88 33.44
CA TRP A 335 8.32 -26.38 34.84
C TRP A 335 8.72 -24.92 35.00
N TYR A 336 9.99 -24.58 34.80
CA TYR A 336 10.60 -23.30 35.18
C TYR A 336 11.54 -22.84 34.07
N ASP A 337 11.52 -21.53 33.80
CA ASP A 337 12.31 -20.87 32.75
C ASP A 337 11.67 -21.11 31.36
N ASP A 338 12.24 -20.59 30.27
CA ASP A 338 11.51 -20.47 28.98
C ASP A 338 11.67 -21.77 28.16
N ASP A 339 10.62 -22.61 28.14
CA ASP A 339 10.69 -23.96 27.57
C ASP A 339 10.12 -24.04 26.13
N THR A 340 10.61 -25.00 25.34
CA THR A 340 10.04 -25.36 24.02
C THR A 340 9.55 -26.81 24.03
N LEU A 341 8.24 -27.01 23.84
CA LEU A 341 7.56 -28.28 24.04
C LEU A 341 6.77 -28.72 22.80
N TYR A 342 7.00 -29.96 22.35
CA TYR A 342 6.32 -30.58 21.21
C TYR A 342 5.65 -31.90 21.63
N GLY A 343 4.35 -32.04 21.41
CA GLY A 343 3.65 -33.33 21.60
C GLY A 343 3.94 -34.31 20.46
N GLU A 344 3.77 -33.85 19.22
CA GLU A 344 3.86 -34.63 17.98
C GLU A 344 2.63 -35.52 17.72
N ASP A 345 2.77 -36.84 17.57
CA ASP A 345 1.68 -37.73 17.11
C ASP A 345 0.96 -38.39 18.31
N GLY A 346 -0.24 -37.97 18.68
CA GLY A 346 -1.11 -38.65 19.65
C GLY A 346 -2.00 -37.70 20.45
N ASP A 347 -2.78 -38.20 21.43
CA ASP A 347 -3.53 -37.27 22.31
C ASP A 347 -2.68 -36.96 23.55
N ASP A 348 -2.08 -35.77 23.59
CA ASP A 348 -1.04 -35.37 24.52
C ASP A 348 -1.54 -34.48 25.67
N LEU A 349 -0.78 -34.45 26.76
CA LEU A 349 -1.01 -33.57 27.90
C LEU A 349 0.28 -32.79 28.21
N ILE A 350 0.25 -31.50 27.89
CA ILE A 350 1.44 -30.62 27.90
C ILE A 350 1.23 -29.45 28.87
N SER A 351 2.27 -29.14 29.65
CA SER A 351 2.28 -27.98 30.55
C SER A 351 3.64 -27.27 30.49
N GLY A 352 3.64 -26.00 30.08
CA GLY A 352 4.82 -25.13 30.07
C GLY A 352 5.34 -24.89 31.48
N GLY A 353 4.55 -24.16 32.27
CA GLY A 353 4.79 -24.01 33.71
C GLY A 353 4.98 -22.56 34.10
N SER A 354 6.21 -22.08 34.14
CA SER A 354 6.50 -20.67 34.38
C SER A 354 7.72 -20.26 33.59
N GLY A 355 7.60 -19.16 32.85
CA GLY A 355 8.51 -18.83 31.75
C GLY A 355 7.66 -18.37 30.57
N ALA A 356 8.26 -17.79 29.55
CA ALA A 356 7.60 -17.54 28.30
C ALA A 356 7.76 -18.78 27.40
N ASP A 357 6.81 -19.69 27.47
CA ASP A 357 6.91 -21.02 26.87
C ASP A 357 6.42 -21.03 25.41
N LEU A 358 7.02 -21.89 24.57
CA LEU A 358 6.55 -22.22 23.23
C LEU A 358 6.02 -23.66 23.22
N ILE A 359 4.73 -23.85 22.92
CA ILE A 359 4.08 -25.17 22.97
C ILE A 359 3.33 -25.47 21.68
N GLU A 360 3.59 -26.65 21.10
CA GLU A 360 2.89 -27.20 19.94
C GLU A 360 2.39 -28.62 20.27
N GLY A 361 1.07 -28.84 20.19
CA GLY A 361 0.43 -30.13 20.45
C GLY A 361 0.78 -31.15 19.37
N GLY A 362 0.47 -30.85 18.11
CA GLY A 362 0.77 -31.72 16.98
C GLY A 362 -0.51 -32.36 16.45
N ALA A 363 -0.51 -33.67 16.21
CA ALA A 363 -1.65 -34.39 15.66
C ALA A 363 -2.35 -35.19 16.75
N GLY A 364 -3.58 -34.83 17.12
CA GLY A 364 -4.11 -35.30 18.39
C GLY A 364 -5.48 -34.81 18.80
N ASN A 365 -5.75 -34.93 20.10
CA ASN A 365 -6.79 -34.15 20.79
C ASN A 365 -6.15 -33.75 22.11
N ASP A 366 -5.40 -32.67 22.07
CA ASP A 366 -4.39 -32.35 23.05
C ASP A 366 -4.96 -31.47 24.16
N GLU A 367 -4.38 -31.58 25.36
CA GLU A 367 -4.68 -30.72 26.49
C GLU A 367 -3.42 -29.92 26.84
N ILE A 368 -3.43 -28.62 26.53
CA ILE A 368 -2.26 -27.73 26.63
C ILE A 368 -2.51 -26.64 27.69
N SER A 369 -1.51 -26.38 28.53
CA SER A 369 -1.50 -25.29 29.51
C SER A 369 -0.18 -24.53 29.41
N GLY A 370 -0.22 -23.25 29.02
CA GLY A 370 0.95 -22.36 28.98
C GLY A 370 1.53 -22.16 30.37
N GLY A 371 0.74 -21.55 31.25
CA GLY A 371 1.02 -21.52 32.68
C GLY A 371 1.12 -20.11 33.22
N ALA A 372 2.34 -19.59 33.34
CA ALA A 372 2.56 -18.26 33.91
C ALA A 372 3.62 -17.51 33.12
N GLU A 373 3.38 -16.22 32.90
CA GLU A 373 4.07 -15.36 31.93
C GLU A 373 3.48 -15.54 30.52
N SER A 374 4.03 -14.84 29.52
CA SER A 374 3.40 -14.73 28.20
C SER A 374 3.84 -15.89 27.31
N ASP A 375 2.91 -16.78 27.00
CA ASP A 375 3.19 -18.02 26.28
C ASP A 375 2.76 -17.94 24.79
N THR A 376 3.34 -18.79 23.95
CA THR A 376 2.93 -19.02 22.57
C THR A 376 2.47 -20.45 22.38
N LEU A 377 1.21 -20.66 22.02
CA LEU A 377 0.55 -21.97 22.04
C LEU A 377 -0.09 -22.31 20.69
N SER A 378 -0.02 -23.58 20.29
CA SER A 378 -0.77 -24.14 19.16
C SER A 378 -1.21 -25.59 19.46
N GLY A 379 -2.47 -25.90 19.14
CA GLY A 379 -3.02 -27.26 19.26
C GLY A 379 -2.55 -28.16 18.11
N GLY A 380 -2.70 -27.68 16.88
CA GLY A 380 -2.37 -28.41 15.67
C GLY A 380 -3.56 -29.21 15.12
N ASP A 381 -3.28 -30.33 14.48
CA ASP A 381 -4.30 -31.19 13.89
C ASP A 381 -5.13 -31.87 15.00
N GLY A 382 -6.33 -31.37 15.33
CA GLY A 382 -7.06 -32.01 16.41
C GLY A 382 -8.39 -31.40 16.79
N VAL A 383 -8.91 -31.86 17.94
CA VAL A 383 -9.90 -31.11 18.71
C VAL A 383 -9.31 -30.92 20.09
N ASP A 384 -8.64 -29.78 20.24
CA ASP A 384 -7.73 -29.53 21.33
C ASP A 384 -8.39 -28.67 22.41
N THR A 385 -7.77 -28.66 23.59
CA THR A 385 -8.15 -27.81 24.70
C THR A 385 -6.93 -27.05 25.18
N ILE A 386 -6.92 -25.74 24.92
CA ILE A 386 -5.78 -24.87 25.18
C ILE A 386 -6.13 -23.89 26.32
N TYR A 387 -5.23 -23.77 27.29
CA TYR A 387 -5.29 -22.80 28.38
C TYR A 387 -4.03 -21.92 28.34
N GLY A 388 -4.16 -20.62 28.09
CA GLY A 388 -3.07 -19.64 28.26
C GLY A 388 -2.69 -19.46 29.74
N ASP A 389 -3.70 -19.53 30.62
CA ASP A 389 -3.60 -19.39 32.06
C ASP A 389 -3.28 -17.95 32.53
N ALA A 390 -2.02 -17.55 32.69
CA ALA A 390 -1.69 -16.25 33.28
C ALA A 390 -0.53 -15.56 32.57
N GLY A 391 -0.83 -14.71 31.60
CA GLY A 391 0.16 -14.07 30.74
C GLY A 391 -0.47 -12.95 29.93
N ASP A 392 0.24 -12.40 28.96
CA ASP A 392 -0.43 -11.87 27.76
C ASP A 392 -0.10 -12.90 26.67
N ASP A 393 -1.01 -13.86 26.40
CA ASP A 393 -0.71 -15.07 25.63
C ASP A 393 -1.05 -14.94 24.14
N VAL A 394 -0.29 -15.65 23.29
CA VAL A 394 -0.54 -15.75 21.85
C VAL A 394 -0.90 -17.19 21.49
N ILE A 395 -2.06 -17.38 20.87
CA ILE A 395 -2.58 -18.71 20.55
C ILE A 395 -2.89 -18.80 19.05
N TYR A 396 -2.33 -19.80 18.38
CA TYR A 396 -2.59 -20.14 16.98
C TYR A 396 -3.56 -21.32 16.90
N ASP A 397 -4.66 -21.11 16.19
CA ASP A 397 -5.82 -22.01 16.12
C ASP A 397 -6.13 -22.34 14.65
N ASP A 398 -5.93 -23.58 14.26
CA ASP A 398 -6.14 -24.11 12.91
C ASP A 398 -7.24 -25.21 12.86
N GLY A 399 -7.89 -25.48 14.00
CA GLY A 399 -8.84 -26.57 14.20
C GLY A 399 -10.07 -26.22 15.06
N SER A 400 -10.90 -27.22 15.35
CA SER A 400 -12.19 -27.06 16.05
C SER A 400 -12.06 -27.06 17.58
N ASP A 401 -11.33 -26.11 18.14
CA ASP A 401 -10.75 -26.23 19.49
C ASP A 401 -11.53 -25.56 20.63
N VAL A 402 -11.07 -25.75 21.86
CA VAL A 402 -11.58 -25.04 23.05
C VAL A 402 -10.46 -24.22 23.67
N ILE A 403 -10.52 -22.90 23.49
CA ILE A 403 -9.49 -21.98 23.97
C ILE A 403 -9.96 -21.18 25.18
N TYR A 404 -9.11 -21.12 26.20
CA TYR A 404 -9.23 -20.26 27.37
C TYR A 404 -7.96 -19.39 27.47
N GLY A 405 -8.06 -18.08 27.29
CA GLY A 405 -6.91 -17.16 27.46
C GLY A 405 -6.46 -17.12 28.91
N GLY A 406 -7.29 -16.56 29.77
CA GLY A 406 -7.09 -16.62 31.22
C GLY A 406 -6.95 -15.23 31.85
N ASP A 407 -5.96 -15.06 32.74
CA ASP A 407 -5.63 -13.77 33.35
C ASP A 407 -4.62 -13.02 32.45
N GLY A 408 -5.07 -12.16 31.53
CA GLY A 408 -4.16 -11.54 30.56
C GLY A 408 -4.77 -10.51 29.63
N ASN A 409 -3.99 -10.05 28.64
CA ASN A 409 -4.51 -9.59 27.35
C ASN A 409 -4.12 -10.61 26.29
N ASP A 410 -5.03 -11.53 26.01
CA ASP A 410 -4.73 -12.70 25.20
C ASP A 410 -5.15 -12.47 23.75
N THR A 411 -4.32 -12.94 22.81
CA THR A 411 -4.52 -12.80 21.37
C THR A 411 -4.63 -14.17 20.71
N VAL A 412 -5.71 -14.39 19.95
CA VAL A 412 -5.92 -15.62 19.18
C VAL A 412 -5.85 -15.32 17.68
N TYR A 413 -4.99 -16.04 16.97
CA TYR A 413 -4.95 -16.09 15.51
C TYR A 413 -5.67 -17.37 15.07
N THR A 414 -6.83 -17.25 14.41
CA THR A 414 -7.61 -18.41 13.99
C THR A 414 -7.90 -18.39 12.50
N THR A 415 -7.92 -19.55 11.84
CA THR A 415 -8.39 -19.71 10.47
C THR A 415 -9.87 -20.14 10.39
N ASP A 416 -10.52 -20.45 11.52
CA ASP A 416 -11.90 -20.94 11.61
C ASP A 416 -12.81 -19.98 12.42
N ASP A 417 -13.93 -19.55 11.83
CA ASP A 417 -14.91 -18.70 12.52
C ASP A 417 -15.76 -19.47 13.56
N SER A 418 -15.76 -20.80 13.48
CA SER A 418 -16.67 -21.67 14.22
C SER A 418 -16.32 -21.74 15.72
N ASP A 419 -15.05 -21.54 16.05
CA ASP A 419 -14.50 -21.61 17.41
C ASP A 419 -14.54 -20.28 18.17
N ILE A 420 -14.86 -19.17 17.51
CA ILE A 420 -15.11 -17.87 18.16
C ILE A 420 -16.20 -18.01 19.23
N SER A 421 -17.16 -18.93 19.04
CA SER A 421 -18.22 -19.22 20.03
C SER A 421 -17.76 -19.99 21.28
N ARG A 422 -16.54 -20.53 21.24
CA ARG A 422 -15.90 -21.39 22.24
C ARG A 422 -14.70 -20.74 22.91
N PHE A 423 -14.28 -19.56 22.46
CA PHE A 423 -13.27 -18.74 23.14
C PHE A 423 -13.81 -18.19 24.47
N HIS A 424 -12.98 -18.32 25.50
CA HIS A 424 -13.27 -17.79 26.83
C HIS A 424 -12.11 -16.89 27.27
N ASP A 425 -12.46 -15.69 27.75
CA ASP A 425 -11.50 -14.72 28.30
C ASP A 425 -10.37 -14.39 27.30
N ILE A 426 -10.75 -13.93 26.09
CA ILE A 426 -9.84 -13.44 25.01
C ILE A 426 -10.12 -11.96 24.71
N GLU A 427 -9.08 -11.13 24.65
CA GLU A 427 -9.18 -9.68 24.42
C GLU A 427 -9.14 -9.31 22.92
N HIS A 428 -8.40 -10.04 22.11
CA HIS A 428 -8.23 -9.80 20.68
C HIS A 428 -8.21 -11.11 19.88
N TYR A 429 -8.86 -11.14 18.71
CA TYR A 429 -8.72 -12.25 17.77
C TYR A 429 -8.63 -11.74 16.34
N GLU A 430 -7.80 -12.38 15.51
CA GLU A 430 -7.62 -12.10 14.08
C GLU A 430 -7.92 -13.37 13.25
N LEU A 431 -8.65 -13.21 12.14
CA LEU A 431 -8.98 -14.30 11.22
C LEU A 431 -7.93 -14.33 10.08
N ILE A 432 -7.24 -15.45 9.89
CA ILE A 432 -6.24 -15.62 8.82
C ILE A 432 -6.92 -16.37 7.65
N TRP A 433 -6.91 -15.79 6.44
CA TRP A 433 -7.53 -16.35 5.23
C TRP A 433 -6.56 -17.30 4.52
N ASN A 434 -7.04 -18.45 4.02
CA ASN A 434 -6.25 -19.31 3.15
C ASN A 434 -6.21 -18.74 1.73
N GLN A 435 -5.07 -18.19 1.32
CA GLN A 435 -4.95 -17.56 0.01
C GLN A 435 -4.56 -18.57 -1.09
N VAL A 436 -5.41 -18.73 -2.10
CA VAL A 436 -5.16 -19.58 -3.28
C VAL A 436 -5.17 -18.72 -4.53
N SER A 437 -4.02 -18.58 -5.21
CA SER A 437 -3.93 -17.79 -6.43
C SER A 437 -3.47 -18.64 -7.63
N GLY A 438 -4.13 -18.45 -8.76
CA GLY A 438 -3.79 -19.04 -10.06
C GLY A 438 -2.63 -18.32 -10.76
N THR A 439 -2.59 -18.48 -12.08
CA THR A 439 -1.62 -17.90 -13.01
C THR A 439 -2.37 -17.25 -14.18
N ASP A 440 -1.68 -16.57 -15.09
CA ASP A 440 -2.30 -15.97 -16.28
C ASP A 440 -2.78 -17.00 -17.34
N GLY A 441 -3.15 -18.23 -16.98
CA GLY A 441 -3.81 -19.14 -17.93
C GLY A 441 -4.67 -20.20 -17.26
N ASP A 442 -5.49 -20.92 -18.05
CA ASP A 442 -6.56 -21.82 -17.58
C ASP A 442 -6.14 -22.77 -16.42
N ASP A 443 -6.59 -22.45 -15.21
CA ASP A 443 -6.22 -23.10 -13.97
C ASP A 443 -7.38 -23.92 -13.35
N LEU A 444 -7.00 -24.89 -12.51
CA LEU A 444 -7.92 -25.65 -11.68
C LEU A 444 -7.56 -25.39 -10.22
N LEU A 445 -8.34 -24.53 -9.57
CA LEU A 445 -8.13 -24.11 -8.19
C LEU A 445 -9.08 -24.86 -7.26
N SER A 446 -8.57 -25.23 -6.09
CA SER A 446 -9.34 -25.90 -5.05
C SER A 446 -8.96 -25.28 -3.72
N GLY A 447 -9.94 -24.73 -3.03
CA GLY A 447 -9.84 -24.40 -1.62
C GLY A 447 -10.06 -25.63 -0.74
N THR A 448 -10.29 -25.36 0.53
CA THR A 448 -10.43 -26.28 1.66
C THR A 448 -11.87 -26.26 2.19
N ASP A 449 -12.12 -26.88 3.34
CA ASP A 449 -13.43 -26.75 4.02
C ASP A 449 -13.43 -25.54 5.00
N ALA A 450 -12.37 -24.73 4.99
CA ALA A 450 -12.19 -23.51 5.79
C ALA A 450 -12.28 -22.27 4.90
N ILE A 451 -12.37 -21.08 5.51
CA ILE A 451 -12.52 -19.81 4.78
C ILE A 451 -11.30 -19.54 3.87
N ASP A 452 -11.54 -19.54 2.56
CA ASP A 452 -10.52 -19.30 1.55
C ASP A 452 -10.68 -17.93 0.84
N ASP A 453 -9.56 -17.35 0.41
CA ASP A 453 -9.48 -16.23 -0.54
C ASP A 453 -8.85 -16.72 -1.84
N ILE A 454 -9.68 -16.95 -2.86
CA ILE A 454 -9.29 -17.61 -4.10
C ILE A 454 -9.34 -16.64 -5.28
N THR A 455 -8.25 -16.53 -6.03
CA THR A 455 -8.11 -15.62 -7.18
C THR A 455 -7.59 -16.36 -8.42
N GLY A 456 -8.37 -16.38 -9.51
CA GLY A 456 -8.05 -17.02 -10.81
C GLY A 456 -6.93 -16.33 -11.61
N LEU A 457 -7.06 -15.01 -11.83
CA LEU A 457 -6.24 -14.15 -12.72
C LEU A 457 -6.70 -14.18 -14.19
N GLU A 458 -5.80 -14.22 -15.18
CA GLU A 458 -6.20 -14.36 -16.59
C GLU A 458 -6.36 -15.84 -16.95
N GLY A 459 -7.35 -16.24 -17.75
CA GLY A 459 -7.53 -17.63 -18.18
C GLY A 459 -8.97 -18.11 -18.02
N ASP A 460 -9.37 -19.17 -18.73
CA ASP A 460 -10.69 -19.80 -18.50
C ASP A 460 -10.56 -20.80 -17.33
N ASP A 461 -10.80 -20.34 -16.11
CA ASP A 461 -10.50 -21.07 -14.87
C ASP A 461 -11.64 -21.95 -14.37
N THR A 462 -11.30 -22.94 -13.56
CA THR A 462 -12.27 -23.75 -12.82
C THR A 462 -11.92 -23.71 -11.33
N ILE A 463 -12.80 -23.13 -10.53
CA ILE A 463 -12.58 -22.89 -9.10
C ILE A 463 -13.58 -23.73 -8.30
N HIS A 464 -13.07 -24.46 -7.30
CA HIS A 464 -13.90 -25.08 -6.26
C HIS A 464 -13.44 -24.53 -4.91
N ALA A 465 -14.23 -23.67 -4.26
CA ALA A 465 -13.78 -23.04 -3.02
C ALA A 465 -13.88 -24.02 -1.84
N GLY A 466 -15.04 -24.63 -1.64
CA GLY A 466 -15.17 -25.81 -0.79
C GLY A 466 -16.27 -25.65 0.25
N GLY A 467 -15.89 -25.36 1.49
CA GLY A 467 -16.84 -25.11 2.57
C GLY A 467 -16.43 -23.88 3.39
N ALA A 468 -17.29 -23.46 4.33
CA ALA A 468 -17.19 -22.16 5.01
C ALA A 468 -17.45 -20.98 4.06
N GLY A 469 -17.40 -19.74 4.55
CA GLY A 469 -17.76 -18.56 3.75
C GLY A 469 -16.56 -18.01 2.99
N ASP A 470 -16.46 -18.33 1.71
CA ASP A 470 -15.28 -18.06 0.89
C ASP A 470 -15.36 -16.73 0.14
N LEU A 471 -14.19 -16.17 -0.18
CA LEU A 471 -14.02 -15.06 -1.09
C LEU A 471 -13.43 -15.57 -2.41
N VAL A 472 -14.15 -15.43 -3.52
CA VAL A 472 -13.75 -16.01 -4.81
C VAL A 472 -13.79 -14.99 -5.93
N TYR A 473 -12.65 -14.81 -6.61
CA TYR A 473 -12.48 -13.94 -7.78
C TYR A 473 -12.02 -14.75 -9.00
N GLY A 474 -12.82 -14.81 -10.06
CA GLY A 474 -12.40 -15.38 -11.35
C GLY A 474 -11.37 -14.47 -12.05
N ASN A 475 -11.72 -13.19 -12.18
CA ASN A 475 -11.00 -12.16 -12.96
C ASN A 475 -11.21 -12.35 -14.46
N ALA A 476 -10.17 -12.48 -15.29
CA ALA A 476 -10.33 -12.35 -16.74
C ALA A 476 -10.37 -13.70 -17.45
N GLY A 477 -11.54 -14.09 -17.95
CA GLY A 477 -11.74 -15.31 -18.73
C GLY A 477 -13.18 -15.82 -18.60
N ASN A 478 -13.48 -16.97 -19.21
CA ASN A 478 -14.81 -17.58 -19.05
C ASN A 478 -14.72 -18.66 -17.98
N ASP A 479 -14.97 -18.27 -16.75
CA ASP A 479 -14.70 -19.05 -15.56
C ASP A 479 -15.86 -19.94 -15.16
N VAL A 480 -15.53 -21.02 -14.45
CA VAL A 480 -16.50 -21.93 -13.83
C VAL A 480 -16.23 -22.01 -12.34
N ILE A 481 -17.09 -21.37 -11.55
CA ILE A 481 -16.93 -21.22 -10.11
C ILE A 481 -17.97 -22.05 -9.37
N TYR A 482 -17.47 -22.87 -8.43
CA TYR A 482 -18.26 -23.62 -7.46
C TYR A 482 -17.82 -23.16 -6.06
N ALA A 483 -18.59 -22.29 -5.41
CA ALA A 483 -18.20 -21.75 -4.12
C ALA A 483 -18.37 -22.79 -3.01
N GLY A 484 -19.54 -23.40 -2.88
CA GLY A 484 -19.75 -24.60 -2.07
C GLY A 484 -20.70 -24.38 -0.89
N ASP A 485 -20.36 -24.91 0.27
CA ASP A 485 -21.23 -24.81 1.46
C ASP A 485 -20.77 -23.62 2.32
N GLY A 486 -21.46 -22.48 2.32
CA GLY A 486 -20.84 -21.28 2.88
C GLY A 486 -21.72 -20.05 3.01
N LEU A 487 -21.16 -18.92 3.43
CA LEU A 487 -21.72 -17.64 2.99
C LEU A 487 -20.68 -17.06 2.05
N ASP A 488 -20.84 -17.37 0.77
CA ASP A 488 -19.78 -17.10 -0.19
C ASP A 488 -19.96 -15.73 -0.84
N LEU A 489 -18.85 -15.03 -1.05
CA LEU A 489 -18.77 -13.83 -1.87
C LEU A 489 -18.01 -14.15 -3.16
N VAL A 490 -18.73 -14.21 -4.27
CA VAL A 490 -18.19 -14.62 -5.57
C VAL A 490 -18.27 -13.47 -6.56
N ASP A 491 -17.17 -13.26 -7.30
CA ASP A 491 -17.07 -12.35 -8.43
C ASP A 491 -16.43 -13.06 -9.63
N GLY A 492 -17.17 -13.20 -10.74
CA GLY A 492 -16.70 -13.84 -11.97
C GLY A 492 -15.61 -13.01 -12.65
N GLY A 493 -15.89 -11.74 -12.94
CA GLY A 493 -14.94 -10.81 -13.54
C GLY A 493 -15.23 -10.57 -15.03
N ASP A 494 -14.21 -10.51 -15.88
CA ASP A 494 -14.35 -10.26 -17.32
C ASP A 494 -14.52 -11.57 -18.10
N GLY A 495 -15.70 -11.86 -18.64
CA GLY A 495 -15.95 -12.97 -19.57
C GLY A 495 -17.34 -13.58 -19.44
N ASP A 496 -17.64 -14.66 -20.15
CA ASP A 496 -18.94 -15.34 -20.04
C ASP A 496 -18.87 -16.42 -18.93
N ASP A 497 -19.15 -16.06 -17.69
CA ASP A 497 -18.89 -16.89 -16.51
C ASP A 497 -20.05 -17.83 -16.13
N THR A 498 -19.72 -18.90 -15.41
CA THR A 498 -20.69 -19.84 -14.84
C THR A 498 -20.47 -19.99 -13.34
N ILE A 499 -21.42 -19.50 -12.54
CA ILE A 499 -21.28 -19.43 -11.07
C ILE A 499 -22.33 -20.32 -10.39
N CYS A 500 -21.87 -21.14 -9.47
CA CYS A 500 -22.68 -21.92 -8.53
C CYS A 500 -22.30 -21.49 -7.11
N GLY A 501 -23.20 -20.81 -6.39
CA GLY A 501 -23.01 -20.44 -4.98
C GLY A 501 -22.92 -21.69 -4.12
N GLY A 502 -24.03 -22.42 -3.99
CA GLY A 502 -24.07 -23.70 -3.30
C GLY A 502 -25.01 -23.61 -2.10
N LEU A 503 -24.72 -24.30 -0.99
CA LEU A 503 -25.64 -24.32 0.17
C LEU A 503 -25.20 -23.34 1.25
N GLY A 504 -25.88 -22.21 1.38
CA GLY A 504 -25.47 -21.19 2.33
C GLY A 504 -26.30 -20.96 3.59
N ILE A 505 -25.63 -20.79 4.75
CA ILE A 505 -26.27 -20.34 5.99
C ILE A 505 -26.37 -18.81 5.94
N ASN A 506 -27.54 -18.30 5.54
CA ASN A 506 -27.87 -16.89 5.28
C ASN A 506 -27.67 -16.42 3.81
N GLY A 507 -27.37 -17.34 2.88
CA GLY A 507 -27.35 -17.12 1.42
C GLY A 507 -26.06 -16.51 0.88
N ASP A 508 -25.75 -16.79 -0.38
CA ASP A 508 -24.51 -16.35 -1.05
C ASP A 508 -24.67 -14.99 -1.73
N ILE A 509 -23.56 -14.29 -1.99
CA ILE A 509 -23.52 -13.06 -2.80
C ILE A 509 -22.77 -13.37 -4.10
N LEU A 510 -23.48 -13.33 -5.22
CA LEU A 510 -22.97 -13.78 -6.51
C LEU A 510 -22.92 -12.62 -7.51
N ASN A 511 -21.72 -12.28 -7.99
CA ASN A 511 -21.47 -11.26 -9.00
C ASN A 511 -20.91 -11.91 -10.27
N GLY A 512 -21.53 -11.64 -11.43
CA GLY A 512 -21.09 -12.18 -12.73
C GLY A 512 -19.91 -11.40 -13.27
N GLY A 513 -20.05 -10.09 -13.35
CA GLY A 513 -19.04 -9.19 -13.91
C GLY A 513 -19.34 -8.83 -15.36
N ASP A 514 -18.31 -8.55 -16.14
CA ASP A 514 -18.43 -8.12 -17.53
C ASP A 514 -18.68 -9.33 -18.45
N GLY A 515 -19.94 -9.66 -18.73
CA GLY A 515 -20.19 -10.96 -19.35
C GLY A 515 -21.56 -11.19 -19.96
N ASN A 516 -21.78 -12.45 -20.35
CA ASN A 516 -23.11 -13.03 -20.48
C ASN A 516 -23.21 -14.25 -19.56
N ASP A 517 -23.47 -13.98 -18.30
CA ASP A 517 -23.17 -14.91 -17.22
C ASP A 517 -24.31 -15.86 -16.94
N VAL A 518 -23.94 -16.95 -16.29
CA VAL A 518 -24.83 -18.08 -16.01
C VAL A 518 -24.74 -18.45 -14.54
N PHE A 519 -25.74 -18.06 -13.77
CA PHE A 519 -25.91 -18.54 -12.41
C PHE A 519 -26.63 -19.89 -12.44
N VAL A 520 -26.10 -20.89 -11.73
CA VAL A 520 -26.66 -22.25 -11.69
C VAL A 520 -26.90 -22.65 -10.24
N ALA A 521 -28.13 -23.04 -9.93
CA ALA A 521 -28.50 -23.48 -8.59
C ALA A 521 -29.69 -24.46 -8.63
N THR A 522 -29.82 -25.30 -7.62
CA THR A 522 -31.07 -25.99 -7.28
C THR A 522 -31.99 -25.05 -6.48
N MET A 523 -33.21 -25.50 -6.21
CA MET A 523 -34.16 -24.72 -5.40
C MET A 523 -33.74 -24.54 -3.93
N GLU A 524 -32.89 -25.44 -3.41
CA GLU A 524 -32.42 -25.39 -2.02
C GLU A 524 -31.22 -24.47 -1.88
N GLU A 525 -30.29 -24.53 -2.84
CA GLU A 525 -29.12 -23.64 -2.93
C GLU A 525 -29.56 -22.18 -3.09
N LEU A 526 -30.53 -21.92 -3.97
CA LEU A 526 -30.99 -20.55 -4.27
C LEU A 526 -31.69 -19.83 -3.09
N ASP A 527 -32.14 -20.52 -2.03
CA ASP A 527 -32.94 -19.88 -0.96
C ASP A 527 -32.05 -19.05 -0.02
N GLY A 528 -32.15 -17.72 -0.12
CA GLY A 528 -31.37 -16.78 0.68
C GLY A 528 -30.38 -15.95 -0.13
N ASP A 529 -29.98 -16.43 -1.31
CA ASP A 529 -28.93 -15.82 -2.13
C ASP A 529 -29.27 -14.41 -2.61
N ALA A 530 -28.24 -13.64 -2.90
CA ALA A 530 -28.29 -12.34 -3.55
C ALA A 530 -27.42 -12.34 -4.81
N ILE A 531 -28.04 -12.15 -5.98
CA ILE A 531 -27.31 -11.98 -7.24
C ILE A 531 -27.12 -10.49 -7.49
N ALA A 532 -25.87 -10.04 -7.53
CA ALA A 532 -25.47 -8.65 -7.61
C ALA A 532 -25.53 -8.08 -9.04
N ASP A 533 -25.38 -8.95 -10.03
CA ASP A 533 -25.22 -8.55 -11.43
C ASP A 533 -26.04 -9.44 -12.36
N MET A 534 -27.29 -9.02 -12.60
CA MET A 534 -28.18 -9.63 -13.59
C MET A 534 -28.47 -8.61 -14.69
N THR A 535 -27.60 -8.52 -15.68
CA THR A 535 -27.78 -7.69 -16.89
C THR A 535 -28.82 -8.27 -17.86
N GLU A 536 -29.01 -7.63 -19.03
CA GLU A 536 -30.00 -8.08 -20.03
C GLU A 536 -29.69 -9.46 -20.63
N ASN A 537 -28.42 -9.88 -20.63
CA ASN A 537 -28.01 -11.14 -21.28
C ASN A 537 -27.75 -12.30 -20.31
N ASP A 538 -27.70 -12.01 -19.01
CA ASP A 538 -27.42 -13.02 -18.00
C ASP A 538 -28.65 -13.87 -17.74
N ARG A 539 -28.40 -15.07 -17.22
CA ARG A 539 -29.47 -16.02 -16.93
C ARG A 539 -29.21 -16.82 -15.67
N LEU A 540 -30.30 -17.08 -14.96
CA LEU A 540 -30.34 -18.05 -13.88
C LEU A 540 -30.88 -19.39 -14.41
N ILE A 541 -30.18 -20.48 -14.13
CA ILE A 541 -30.61 -21.83 -14.41
C ILE A 541 -30.94 -22.52 -13.09
N ILE A 542 -32.24 -22.78 -12.88
CA ILE A 542 -32.70 -23.60 -11.76
C ILE A 542 -32.71 -25.06 -12.21
N GLU A 543 -31.82 -25.86 -11.64
CA GLU A 543 -31.61 -27.26 -12.00
C GLU A 543 -32.71 -28.18 -11.43
N ASP A 544 -32.98 -29.27 -12.16
CA ASP A 544 -33.92 -30.33 -11.78
C ASP A 544 -35.35 -29.86 -11.40
N ALA A 545 -35.72 -28.65 -11.84
CA ALA A 545 -37.01 -28.04 -11.59
C ALA A 545 -37.69 -27.60 -12.90
N GLU A 546 -38.92 -28.08 -13.15
CA GLU A 546 -39.76 -27.66 -14.29
C GLU A 546 -40.82 -26.61 -13.85
N LEU A 547 -40.38 -25.38 -13.63
CA LEU A 547 -41.20 -24.26 -13.13
C LEU A 547 -41.68 -23.37 -14.27
N GLY A 548 -42.98 -23.13 -14.34
CA GLY A 548 -43.56 -22.15 -15.25
C GLY A 548 -43.63 -20.76 -14.62
N TYR A 549 -43.71 -19.71 -15.44
CA TYR A 549 -43.79 -18.30 -14.98
C TYR A 549 -44.77 -18.04 -13.82
N SER A 550 -45.91 -18.74 -13.74
CA SER A 550 -46.89 -18.56 -12.66
C SER A 550 -46.41 -18.97 -11.27
N ARG A 551 -45.21 -19.56 -11.18
CA ARG A 551 -44.55 -19.99 -9.94
C ARG A 551 -43.74 -18.85 -9.29
N PHE A 552 -43.44 -17.81 -10.05
CA PHE A 552 -42.59 -16.72 -9.61
C PHE A 552 -43.44 -15.49 -9.26
N SER A 553 -42.97 -14.75 -8.27
CA SER A 553 -43.45 -13.40 -7.96
C SER A 553 -42.27 -12.51 -7.58
N MET A 554 -42.37 -11.22 -7.88
CA MET A 554 -41.31 -10.25 -7.63
C MET A 554 -41.85 -9.14 -6.72
N THR A 555 -41.04 -8.72 -5.76
CA THR A 555 -41.30 -7.55 -4.91
C THR A 555 -40.04 -6.72 -4.81
N TYR A 556 -40.14 -5.43 -5.10
CA TYR A 556 -39.03 -4.50 -4.96
C TYR A 556 -39.08 -3.79 -3.59
N GLN A 557 -37.96 -3.77 -2.87
CA GLN A 557 -37.83 -3.09 -1.59
C GLN A 557 -36.35 -2.74 -1.32
N ASN A 558 -36.06 -1.47 -0.96
CA ASN A 558 -34.75 -0.98 -0.52
C ASN A 558 -33.60 -1.32 -1.50
N GLY A 559 -33.70 -0.96 -2.78
CA GLY A 559 -32.61 -1.21 -3.74
C GLY A 559 -32.53 -2.63 -4.30
N GLN A 560 -33.31 -3.58 -3.75
CA GLN A 560 -33.27 -4.99 -4.16
C GLN A 560 -34.64 -5.50 -4.64
N THR A 561 -34.62 -6.36 -5.65
CA THR A 561 -35.79 -7.12 -6.10
C THR A 561 -35.76 -8.51 -5.48
N PHE A 562 -36.71 -8.82 -4.62
CA PHE A 562 -36.91 -10.16 -4.07
C PHE A 562 -37.77 -10.99 -5.02
N VAL A 563 -37.25 -12.15 -5.42
CA VAL A 563 -37.94 -13.13 -6.24
C VAL A 563 -38.37 -14.29 -5.34
N SER A 564 -39.69 -14.48 -5.20
CA SER A 564 -40.26 -15.61 -4.46
C SER A 564 -40.77 -16.68 -5.41
N VAL A 565 -40.43 -17.93 -5.13
CA VAL A 565 -40.76 -19.10 -5.95
C VAL A 565 -41.67 -20.05 -5.16
N ASP A 566 -42.92 -20.22 -5.61
CA ASP A 566 -43.91 -21.17 -5.07
C ASP A 566 -44.04 -22.36 -6.03
N SER A 567 -43.20 -23.37 -5.81
CA SER A 567 -43.05 -24.54 -6.67
C SER A 567 -44.30 -25.45 -6.65
N ASP A 568 -44.98 -25.55 -5.51
CA ASP A 568 -46.08 -26.51 -5.29
C ASP A 568 -47.51 -25.93 -5.46
N ALA A 569 -47.63 -24.60 -5.56
CA ALA A 569 -48.86 -23.80 -5.71
C ALA A 569 -49.72 -23.67 -4.45
N ASP A 570 -49.17 -23.88 -3.26
CA ASP A 570 -49.93 -23.75 -2.02
C ASP A 570 -50.11 -22.30 -1.54
N GLY A 571 -49.33 -21.37 -2.11
CA GLY A 571 -49.37 -19.94 -1.85
C GLY A 571 -48.35 -19.43 -0.83
N GLU A 572 -47.49 -20.30 -0.30
CA GLU A 572 -46.26 -19.94 0.42
C GLU A 572 -45.06 -20.11 -0.53
N ALA A 573 -43.99 -19.34 -0.31
CA ALA A 573 -42.77 -19.47 -1.11
C ALA A 573 -41.95 -20.67 -0.61
N ASP A 574 -41.45 -21.49 -1.53
CA ASP A 574 -40.51 -22.57 -1.25
C ASP A 574 -39.06 -22.07 -1.24
N ALA A 575 -38.75 -21.01 -2.00
CA ALA A 575 -37.47 -20.29 -1.96
C ALA A 575 -37.67 -18.78 -2.23
N VAL A 576 -36.80 -17.95 -1.67
CA VAL A 576 -36.73 -16.51 -1.87
C VAL A 576 -35.26 -16.08 -2.02
N PHE A 577 -34.95 -15.40 -3.12
CA PHE A 577 -33.63 -14.82 -3.36
C PHE A 577 -33.74 -13.34 -3.75
N GLY A 578 -32.66 -12.60 -3.55
CA GLY A 578 -32.51 -11.21 -3.90
C GLY A 578 -31.80 -11.02 -5.23
N LEU A 579 -32.19 -9.97 -5.94
CA LEU A 579 -31.42 -9.38 -7.03
C LEU A 579 -31.09 -7.95 -6.64
N VAL A 580 -29.84 -7.54 -6.79
CA VAL A 580 -29.47 -6.13 -6.63
C VAL A 580 -30.01 -5.35 -7.84
N GLY A 581 -30.77 -4.28 -7.58
CA GLY A 581 -31.45 -3.49 -8.60
C GLY A 581 -32.97 -3.70 -8.67
N GLU A 582 -33.65 -2.78 -9.36
CA GLU A 582 -35.08 -2.89 -9.67
C GLU A 582 -35.28 -3.61 -11.00
N TYR A 583 -36.11 -4.67 -11.02
CA TYR A 583 -36.44 -5.40 -12.24
C TYR A 583 -37.94 -5.31 -12.52
N GLU A 584 -38.29 -4.90 -13.74
CA GLU A 584 -39.68 -4.70 -14.16
C GLU A 584 -40.41 -6.02 -14.45
N SER A 585 -39.68 -7.02 -14.95
CA SER A 585 -40.26 -8.32 -15.26
C SER A 585 -39.21 -9.43 -15.32
N LEU A 586 -39.68 -10.67 -15.25
CA LEU A 586 -38.88 -11.86 -15.55
C LEU A 586 -39.54 -12.70 -16.63
N SER A 587 -38.76 -13.57 -17.25
CA SER A 587 -39.23 -14.64 -18.12
C SER A 587 -38.73 -15.98 -17.60
N ALA A 588 -39.54 -17.03 -17.68
CA ALA A 588 -39.17 -18.38 -17.24
C ALA A 588 -39.49 -19.40 -18.33
N GLN A 589 -38.49 -20.18 -18.74
CA GLN A 589 -38.60 -21.19 -19.80
C GLN A 589 -38.03 -22.53 -19.35
N ILE A 590 -38.82 -23.60 -19.54
CA ILE A 590 -38.36 -24.97 -19.29
C ILE A 590 -37.51 -25.44 -20.47
N VAL A 591 -36.27 -25.83 -20.19
CA VAL A 591 -35.31 -26.35 -21.17
C VAL A 591 -34.65 -27.61 -20.60
N ASP A 592 -34.83 -28.74 -21.30
CA ASP A 592 -34.19 -30.03 -21.00
C ASP A 592 -34.29 -30.56 -19.56
N GLY A 593 -35.29 -30.12 -18.80
CA GLY A 593 -35.54 -30.55 -17.41
C GLY A 593 -35.27 -29.46 -16.36
N ASN A 594 -34.60 -28.38 -16.76
CA ASN A 594 -34.27 -27.21 -15.94
C ASN A 594 -35.19 -26.02 -16.27
N THR A 595 -35.23 -25.03 -15.39
CA THR A 595 -35.90 -23.74 -15.64
C THR A 595 -34.86 -22.65 -15.86
N VAL A 596 -34.85 -22.06 -17.06
CA VAL A 596 -34.04 -20.89 -17.37
C VAL A 596 -34.86 -19.64 -17.09
N VAL A 597 -34.36 -18.76 -16.24
CA VAL A 597 -34.95 -17.49 -15.86
C VAL A 597 -34.08 -16.35 -16.37
N THR A 598 -34.71 -15.37 -17.01
CA THR A 598 -34.05 -14.12 -17.42
C THR A 598 -34.82 -12.95 -16.82
N PHE A 599 -34.12 -11.88 -16.48
CA PHE A 599 -34.74 -10.69 -15.92
C PHE A 599 -34.67 -9.53 -16.91
N THR A 600 -35.56 -8.56 -16.71
CA THR A 600 -35.56 -7.31 -17.46
C THR A 600 -35.42 -6.21 -16.43
N PRO A 601 -34.24 -5.55 -16.36
CA PRO A 601 -34.03 -4.41 -15.47
C PRO A 601 -35.11 -3.35 -15.69
N ALA A 602 -35.50 -2.64 -14.63
CA ALA A 602 -36.24 -1.40 -14.76
C ALA A 602 -35.36 -0.35 -15.43
N GLU A 603 -35.92 0.56 -16.22
CA GLU A 603 -35.14 1.68 -16.74
C GLU A 603 -34.67 2.54 -15.54
N ILE A 604 -33.39 2.38 -15.15
CA ILE A 604 -32.76 3.24 -14.14
C ILE A 604 -32.59 4.61 -14.78
N PRO A 605 -33.05 5.70 -14.14
CA PRO A 605 -32.94 7.03 -14.72
C PRO A 605 -31.47 7.47 -14.64
N GLY A 606 -30.68 7.15 -15.67
CA GLY A 606 -29.23 7.37 -15.73
C GLY A 606 -28.79 8.64 -15.01
N TRP A 607 -28.22 8.47 -13.82
CA TRP A 607 -27.72 9.56 -12.99
C TRP A 607 -26.30 9.88 -13.39
N GLY A 608 -25.96 11.17 -13.37
CA GLY A 608 -24.59 11.65 -13.56
C GLY A 608 -24.29 12.78 -12.60
N ILE A 609 -23.03 12.84 -12.16
CA ILE A 609 -22.48 13.98 -11.42
C ILE A 609 -22.45 15.16 -12.37
N THR A 610 -23.01 16.29 -11.95
CA THR A 610 -23.09 17.49 -12.81
C THR A 610 -22.48 18.73 -12.20
N HIS A 611 -22.46 18.83 -10.88
CA HIS A 611 -21.93 19.98 -10.14
C HIS A 611 -21.41 19.52 -8.77
N SER A 612 -20.60 20.37 -8.16
CA SER A 612 -20.11 20.32 -6.78
C SER A 612 -20.57 21.55 -6.00
N GLY A 613 -20.46 21.52 -4.68
CA GLY A 613 -20.68 22.65 -3.75
C GLY A 613 -20.68 22.17 -2.30
N ASP A 614 -20.60 23.06 -1.32
CA ASP A 614 -20.73 22.70 0.10
C ASP A 614 -22.20 22.79 0.53
N PHE A 615 -22.96 21.70 0.42
CA PHE A 615 -24.41 21.72 0.68
C PHE A 615 -24.78 21.58 2.17
N ASN A 616 -23.78 21.56 3.06
CA ASN A 616 -23.96 21.27 4.47
C ASN A 616 -23.14 22.16 5.44
N ALA A 617 -22.36 23.09 4.89
CA ALA A 617 -21.54 24.09 5.57
C ALA A 617 -20.49 23.47 6.51
N ASP A 618 -19.94 22.31 6.15
CA ASP A 618 -18.82 21.69 6.87
C ASP A 618 -17.46 22.08 6.29
N GLY A 619 -17.43 22.87 5.21
CA GLY A 619 -16.23 23.31 4.51
C GLY A 619 -15.68 22.27 3.55
N LYS A 620 -16.45 21.21 3.25
CA LYS A 620 -16.07 20.13 2.35
C LYS A 620 -16.91 20.15 1.09
N THR A 621 -16.33 19.68 0.00
CA THR A 621 -17.05 19.62 -1.26
C THR A 621 -18.00 18.43 -1.28
N ASP A 622 -19.27 18.68 -1.61
CA ASP A 622 -20.30 17.67 -1.81
C ASP A 622 -20.65 17.54 -3.31
N LEU A 623 -21.32 16.45 -3.69
CA LEU A 623 -21.69 16.18 -5.08
C LEU A 623 -23.18 16.41 -5.35
N LEU A 624 -23.48 17.02 -6.50
CA LEU A 624 -24.83 17.14 -7.05
C LEU A 624 -24.98 16.29 -8.32
N LEU A 625 -25.92 15.37 -8.24
CA LEU A 625 -26.26 14.42 -9.29
C LEU A 625 -27.59 14.79 -9.94
N THR A 626 -27.68 14.62 -11.26
CA THR A 626 -28.96 14.73 -11.98
C THR A 626 -29.26 13.48 -12.78
N SER A 627 -30.55 13.13 -12.88
CA SER A 627 -31.00 11.97 -13.63
C SER A 627 -31.50 12.34 -15.03
N THR A 628 -31.57 11.37 -15.94
CA THR A 628 -32.28 11.50 -17.23
C THR A 628 -33.77 11.79 -17.08
N GLU A 629 -34.34 11.56 -15.90
CA GLU A 629 -35.70 11.94 -15.50
C GLU A 629 -35.77 13.31 -14.80
N GLU A 630 -34.70 14.10 -14.85
CA GLU A 630 -34.62 15.46 -14.30
C GLU A 630 -34.85 15.53 -12.79
N ARG A 631 -34.42 14.49 -12.07
CA ARG A 631 -34.32 14.51 -10.61
C ARG A 631 -32.96 15.03 -10.18
N VAL A 632 -32.88 15.48 -8.93
CA VAL A 632 -31.66 16.03 -8.34
C VAL A 632 -31.40 15.30 -7.03
N SER A 633 -30.17 14.82 -6.86
CA SER A 633 -29.70 14.25 -5.61
C SER A 633 -28.44 14.94 -5.15
N ILE A 634 -28.30 15.05 -3.84
CA ILE A 634 -27.09 15.56 -3.19
C ILE A 634 -26.46 14.42 -2.39
N TRP A 635 -25.17 14.25 -2.58
CA TRP A 635 -24.33 13.39 -1.77
C TRP A 635 -23.44 14.29 -0.93
N THR A 636 -23.70 14.35 0.36
CA THR A 636 -22.83 15.06 1.31
C THR A 636 -21.68 14.15 1.72
N LEU A 637 -20.45 14.65 1.73
CA LEU A 637 -19.22 13.87 1.77
C LEU A 637 -18.28 14.27 2.92
N ASP A 638 -17.41 13.35 3.28
CA ASP A 638 -16.21 13.60 4.08
C ASP A 638 -15.07 12.80 3.43
N GLY A 639 -14.37 13.44 2.50
CA GLY A 639 -13.40 12.78 1.63
C GLY A 639 -14.07 11.67 0.80
N ALA A 640 -13.50 10.47 0.83
CA ALA A 640 -14.08 9.32 0.13
C ALA A 640 -15.38 8.78 0.74
N ALA A 641 -15.71 9.17 1.98
CA ALA A 641 -16.89 8.67 2.69
C ALA A 641 -18.15 9.51 2.39
N ALA A 642 -19.22 8.85 1.94
CA ALA A 642 -20.51 9.51 1.80
C ALA A 642 -21.26 9.57 3.15
N LEU A 643 -21.42 10.78 3.70
CA LEU A 643 -22.18 11.02 4.93
C LEU A 643 -23.69 10.85 4.74
N SER A 644 -24.20 11.26 3.57
CA SER A 644 -25.63 11.17 3.27
C SER A 644 -25.90 11.30 1.77
N LYS A 645 -26.71 10.40 1.23
CA LYS A 645 -27.18 10.44 -0.16
C LYS A 645 -28.69 10.67 -0.15
N LYS A 646 -29.14 11.84 -0.63
CA LYS A 646 -30.55 12.23 -0.54
C LYS A 646 -31.09 12.74 -1.86
N ASP A 647 -32.29 12.28 -2.20
CA ASP A 647 -33.07 12.89 -3.27
C ASP A 647 -33.62 14.25 -2.81
N ALA A 648 -33.13 15.32 -3.42
CA ALA A 648 -33.67 16.68 -3.25
C ALA A 648 -34.99 16.88 -4.02
N GLY A 649 -35.39 15.87 -4.80
CA GLY A 649 -36.69 15.68 -5.42
C GLY A 649 -36.84 16.38 -6.77
N GLY A 650 -37.60 15.77 -7.68
CA GLY A 650 -38.12 16.45 -8.88
C GLY A 650 -39.26 17.42 -8.55
N LEU A 651 -39.48 18.45 -9.37
CA LEU A 651 -40.64 19.33 -9.21
C LEU A 651 -41.91 18.61 -9.69
N ALA A 652 -42.61 17.95 -8.76
CA ALA A 652 -43.86 17.25 -9.02
C ALA A 652 -44.86 18.10 -9.84
N GLY A 653 -45.00 17.77 -11.12
CA GLY A 653 -46.00 18.35 -12.04
C GLY A 653 -45.53 19.51 -12.94
N GLN A 654 -44.22 19.74 -13.09
CA GLN A 654 -43.67 20.62 -14.14
C GLN A 654 -42.55 19.90 -14.89
N GLU A 655 -42.70 19.79 -16.21
CA GLU A 655 -41.69 19.20 -17.09
C GLU A 655 -40.57 20.24 -17.31
N ASN A 656 -39.33 19.79 -17.11
CA ASN A 656 -38.05 20.39 -17.50
C ASN A 656 -37.56 21.60 -16.69
N PHE A 657 -36.49 21.37 -15.90
CA PHE A 657 -35.70 22.37 -15.20
C PHE A 657 -34.22 22.26 -15.60
N SER A 658 -33.53 23.39 -15.55
CA SER A 658 -32.09 23.50 -15.77
C SER A 658 -31.45 24.18 -14.57
N ILE A 659 -30.38 23.58 -14.05
CA ILE A 659 -29.50 24.21 -13.06
C ILE A 659 -28.78 25.37 -13.75
N ARG A 660 -28.69 26.51 -13.07
CA ARG A 660 -28.06 27.74 -13.58
C ARG A 660 -26.83 28.14 -12.80
N SER A 661 -26.76 27.80 -11.52
CA SER A 661 -25.63 28.07 -10.63
C SER A 661 -25.84 27.33 -9.31
N ILE A 662 -24.72 26.95 -8.70
CA ILE A 662 -24.58 26.54 -7.30
C ILE A 662 -23.85 27.67 -6.59
N ALA A 663 -24.38 28.16 -5.47
CA ALA A 663 -23.78 29.19 -4.62
C ALA A 663 -24.66 29.48 -3.40
N ASP A 664 -24.14 30.06 -2.33
CA ASP A 664 -24.92 30.58 -1.20
C ASP A 664 -25.77 31.82 -1.57
N PHE A 665 -27.05 31.60 -1.90
CA PHE A 665 -27.99 32.67 -2.28
C PHE A 665 -28.67 33.36 -1.07
N ASP A 666 -28.56 32.80 0.13
CA ASP A 666 -29.36 33.23 1.29
C ASP A 666 -28.50 33.68 2.51
N GLY A 667 -27.19 33.43 2.45
CA GLY A 667 -26.16 33.83 3.39
C GLY A 667 -26.05 32.92 4.61
N ASP A 668 -26.50 31.66 4.49
CA ASP A 668 -26.42 30.66 5.55
C ASP A 668 -25.25 29.68 5.41
N THR A 669 -24.34 29.95 4.48
CA THR A 669 -23.12 29.19 4.14
C THR A 669 -23.35 27.84 3.49
N ASP A 670 -24.58 27.35 3.42
CA ASP A 670 -24.91 26.19 2.60
C ASP A 670 -25.02 26.65 1.12
N ASP A 671 -24.37 25.93 0.21
CA ASP A 671 -24.53 26.20 -1.22
C ASP A 671 -25.95 25.85 -1.67
N ASP A 672 -26.58 26.78 -2.38
CA ASP A 672 -27.95 26.67 -2.84
C ASP A 672 -28.02 26.42 -4.36
N VAL A 673 -29.13 25.83 -4.83
CA VAL A 673 -29.29 25.51 -6.26
C VAL A 673 -30.24 26.47 -6.97
N LEU A 674 -29.72 27.24 -7.93
CA LEU A 674 -30.54 28.10 -8.79
C LEU A 674 -31.12 27.33 -9.98
N MET A 675 -32.45 27.18 -9.99
CA MET A 675 -33.18 26.42 -11.01
C MET A 675 -34.01 27.33 -11.92
N LEU A 676 -33.93 27.10 -13.25
CA LEU A 676 -34.82 27.70 -14.25
C LEU A 676 -35.67 26.63 -14.93
N GLY A 677 -37.00 26.72 -14.75
CA GLY A 677 -37.96 25.85 -15.42
C GLY A 677 -38.37 26.34 -16.80
N ASP A 678 -38.80 25.43 -17.67
CA ASP A 678 -39.25 25.70 -19.06
C ASP A 678 -40.41 26.69 -19.16
N ASN A 679 -41.20 26.86 -18.09
CA ASN A 679 -42.25 27.87 -18.04
C ASN A 679 -41.75 29.29 -17.66
N GLY A 680 -40.43 29.41 -17.50
CA GLY A 680 -39.68 30.59 -17.11
C GLY A 680 -39.61 30.85 -15.61
N THR A 681 -40.06 29.93 -14.75
CA THR A 681 -39.96 30.10 -13.30
C THR A 681 -38.51 29.95 -12.85
N LEU A 682 -38.01 30.97 -12.14
CA LEU A 682 -36.71 30.97 -11.52
C LEU A 682 -36.88 30.76 -10.01
N SER A 683 -36.25 29.72 -9.47
CA SER A 683 -36.35 29.33 -8.06
C SER A 683 -34.98 29.01 -7.47
N VAL A 684 -34.73 29.50 -6.26
CA VAL A 684 -33.59 29.09 -5.44
C VAL A 684 -34.07 27.93 -4.56
N TRP A 685 -33.40 26.79 -4.66
CA TRP A 685 -33.65 25.65 -3.81
C TRP A 685 -32.66 25.72 -2.67
N ARG A 686 -33.19 25.99 -1.49
CA ARG A 686 -32.37 26.21 -0.32
C ARG A 686 -31.98 24.90 0.32
N MET A 687 -30.68 24.62 0.35
CA MET A 687 -30.14 23.33 0.72
C MET A 687 -29.80 23.29 2.20
N TYR A 688 -30.01 22.13 2.82
CA TYR A 688 -29.65 21.88 4.22
C TYR A 688 -29.27 20.39 4.34
N GLY A 689 -27.97 20.09 4.32
CA GLY A 689 -27.45 18.73 4.52
C GLY A 689 -28.06 17.71 3.56
N GLY A 690 -28.10 18.08 2.28
CA GLY A 690 -28.58 17.26 1.16
C GLY A 690 -30.10 17.29 0.88
N THR A 691 -30.87 18.12 1.57
CA THR A 691 -32.31 18.31 1.25
C THR A 691 -32.65 19.74 0.91
N ALA A 692 -33.48 19.94 -0.11
CA ALA A 692 -34.07 21.25 -0.39
C ALA A 692 -35.17 21.55 0.63
N ALA A 693 -34.87 22.26 1.72
CA ALA A 693 -35.85 22.55 2.78
C ALA A 693 -36.93 23.54 2.33
N ASP A 694 -36.61 24.42 1.37
CA ASP A 694 -37.56 25.33 0.75
C ASP A 694 -37.20 25.60 -0.73
N LYS A 695 -38.21 25.75 -1.58
CA LYS A 695 -38.03 26.05 -3.01
C LYS A 695 -38.54 27.47 -3.26
N SER A 696 -37.70 28.44 -2.94
CA SER A 696 -38.02 29.87 -2.91
C SER A 696 -38.20 30.43 -4.32
N TYR A 697 -39.31 31.14 -4.54
CA TYR A 697 -39.60 31.77 -5.83
C TYR A 697 -38.84 33.09 -5.97
N ALA A 698 -37.76 33.10 -6.75
CA ALA A 698 -37.02 34.31 -7.08
C ALA A 698 -37.76 35.16 -8.12
N GLY A 699 -38.39 34.53 -9.11
CA GLY A 699 -39.20 35.24 -10.10
C GLY A 699 -39.64 34.41 -11.30
N ARG A 700 -40.15 35.11 -12.33
CA ARG A 700 -40.50 34.49 -13.60
C ARG A 700 -39.96 35.33 -14.74
N LEU A 701 -39.17 34.67 -15.57
CA LEU A 701 -38.67 35.14 -16.84
C LEU A 701 -39.67 34.73 -17.93
N ASP A 702 -39.85 35.56 -18.94
CA ASP A 702 -40.43 35.09 -20.19
C ASP A 702 -39.28 34.79 -21.16
N ASP A 703 -39.57 34.17 -22.30
CA ASP A 703 -38.55 33.74 -23.28
C ASP A 703 -37.66 34.89 -23.82
N SER A 704 -37.97 36.15 -23.49
CA SER A 704 -37.11 37.30 -23.85
C SER A 704 -36.06 37.64 -22.81
N TRP A 705 -36.00 36.93 -21.68
CA TRP A 705 -35.01 37.13 -20.63
C TRP A 705 -34.11 35.90 -20.45
N THR A 706 -32.84 36.16 -20.22
CA THR A 706 -31.78 35.20 -19.98
C THR A 706 -31.13 35.48 -18.63
N VAL A 707 -30.75 34.42 -17.91
CA VAL A 707 -29.81 34.52 -16.78
C VAL A 707 -28.41 34.58 -17.38
N GLU A 708 -27.66 35.62 -17.06
CA GLU A 708 -26.32 35.87 -17.61
C GLU A 708 -25.21 35.46 -16.64
N GLY A 709 -25.51 35.37 -15.34
CA GLY A 709 -24.58 34.93 -14.30
C GLY A 709 -25.10 35.24 -12.89
N THR A 710 -24.35 34.82 -11.91
CA THR A 710 -24.59 35.02 -10.47
C THR A 710 -23.30 35.49 -9.82
N ALA A 711 -23.40 36.42 -8.86
CA ALA A 711 -22.28 36.94 -8.08
C ALA A 711 -22.79 37.89 -7.00
N ASP A 712 -22.05 38.13 -5.92
CA ASP A 712 -22.39 39.19 -4.96
C ASP A 712 -22.16 40.60 -5.54
N PHE A 713 -23.23 41.24 -6.03
CA PHE A 713 -23.20 42.60 -6.59
C PHE A 713 -23.25 43.70 -5.51
N ASN A 714 -23.51 43.34 -4.26
CA ASN A 714 -23.84 44.30 -3.20
C ASN A 714 -22.91 44.24 -1.97
N GLY A 715 -22.07 43.22 -1.88
CA GLY A 715 -21.04 43.01 -0.87
C GLY A 715 -21.62 42.54 0.47
N ASP A 716 -22.74 41.81 0.45
CA ASP A 716 -23.37 41.26 1.65
C ASP A 716 -23.15 39.76 1.88
N GLY A 717 -22.27 39.14 1.08
CA GLY A 717 -21.85 37.76 1.19
C GLY A 717 -22.90 36.77 0.68
N LYS A 718 -23.78 37.23 -0.21
CA LYS A 718 -24.84 36.41 -0.82
C LYS A 718 -24.82 36.57 -2.33
N GLU A 719 -25.04 35.48 -3.02
CA GLU A 719 -25.02 35.50 -4.48
C GLU A 719 -26.28 36.17 -5.04
N ASP A 720 -26.10 37.15 -5.91
CA ASP A 720 -27.16 37.89 -6.56
C ASP A 720 -27.31 37.46 -8.02
N ILE A 721 -28.48 37.66 -8.63
CA ILE A 721 -28.77 37.14 -9.98
C ILE A 721 -28.72 38.26 -11.04
N LEU A 722 -27.86 38.11 -12.05
CA LEU A 722 -27.80 38.98 -13.22
C LEU A 722 -28.66 38.42 -14.35
N ILE A 723 -29.63 39.21 -14.80
CA ILE A 723 -30.48 38.86 -15.94
C ILE A 723 -30.48 39.94 -17.02
N ARG A 724 -30.68 39.50 -18.25
CA ARG A 724 -30.74 40.39 -19.41
C ARG A 724 -31.92 40.05 -20.30
N GLN A 725 -32.52 41.08 -20.88
CA GLN A 725 -33.58 40.95 -21.87
C GLN A 725 -33.03 41.07 -23.30
N ASP A 726 -33.65 40.41 -24.28
CA ASP A 726 -33.41 40.56 -25.72
C ASP A 726 -33.43 42.01 -26.20
N THR A 727 -34.25 42.85 -25.55
CA THR A 727 -34.34 44.28 -25.87
C THR A 727 -33.15 45.09 -25.37
N GLY A 728 -32.25 44.44 -24.62
CA GLY A 728 -31.03 44.99 -24.07
C GLY A 728 -31.10 45.41 -22.61
N THR A 729 -32.23 45.29 -21.95
CA THR A 729 -32.36 45.67 -20.54
C THR A 729 -31.55 44.73 -19.67
N VAL A 730 -30.72 45.26 -18.78
CA VAL A 730 -29.94 44.49 -17.80
C VAL A 730 -30.49 44.80 -16.41
N SER A 731 -30.76 43.75 -15.62
CA SER A 731 -31.31 43.84 -14.27
C SER A 731 -30.52 42.93 -13.35
N VAL A 732 -30.20 43.44 -12.16
CA VAL A 732 -29.63 42.64 -11.06
C VAL A 732 -30.73 42.44 -10.03
N TRP A 733 -30.91 41.20 -9.60
CA TRP A 733 -31.86 40.82 -8.57
C TRP A 733 -31.08 40.47 -7.32
N THR A 734 -31.12 41.37 -6.34
CA THR A 734 -30.39 41.16 -5.10
C THR A 734 -31.17 40.21 -4.20
N MET A 735 -30.49 39.27 -3.56
CA MET A 735 -31.11 38.15 -2.85
C MET A 735 -31.22 38.42 -1.35
N GLY A 736 -32.26 37.88 -0.74
CA GLY A 736 -32.47 37.94 0.71
C GLY A 736 -32.31 36.58 1.35
N SER A 737 -32.15 36.55 2.66
CA SER A 737 -31.99 35.33 3.47
C SER A 737 -33.23 34.43 3.57
N ASP A 738 -34.18 34.59 2.66
CA ASP A 738 -35.27 33.64 2.42
C ASP A 738 -35.19 33.03 1.01
N GLY A 739 -34.08 33.22 0.30
CA GLY A 739 -33.87 32.79 -1.09
C GLY A 739 -34.73 33.55 -2.11
N ALA A 740 -35.39 34.64 -1.71
CA ALA A 740 -36.19 35.47 -2.61
C ALA A 740 -35.46 36.76 -2.98
N ALA A 741 -35.67 37.22 -4.22
CA ALA A 741 -35.15 38.50 -4.67
C ALA A 741 -35.80 39.66 -3.88
N THR A 742 -34.98 40.42 -3.15
CA THR A 742 -35.37 41.55 -2.30
C THR A 742 -35.53 42.85 -3.08
N ASP A 743 -34.69 43.07 -4.08
CA ASP A 743 -34.81 44.15 -5.06
C ASP A 743 -34.55 43.63 -6.47
N LYS A 744 -35.20 44.25 -7.46
CA LYS A 744 -35.06 43.91 -8.89
C LYS A 744 -34.69 45.18 -9.63
N SER A 745 -33.41 45.50 -9.54
CA SER A 745 -32.88 46.80 -9.87
C SER A 745 -32.50 46.87 -11.35
N TYR A 746 -32.74 48.03 -11.96
CA TYR A 746 -32.34 48.29 -13.34
C TYR A 746 -30.89 48.76 -13.40
N ALA A 747 -29.98 47.87 -13.79
CA ALA A 747 -28.55 48.19 -13.94
C ALA A 747 -28.31 49.03 -15.21
N GLY A 748 -29.09 48.82 -16.27
CA GLY A 748 -28.99 49.63 -17.47
C GLY A 748 -29.56 49.00 -18.73
N ARG A 749 -29.12 49.54 -19.87
CA ARG A 749 -29.41 48.96 -21.18
C ARG A 749 -28.13 48.75 -21.97
N MET A 750 -27.84 47.52 -22.31
CA MET A 750 -26.84 47.09 -23.28
C MET A 750 -27.52 46.85 -24.62
N GLY A 751 -27.01 47.39 -25.72
CA GLY A 751 -27.63 47.13 -27.03
C GLY A 751 -27.55 45.65 -27.41
N SER A 752 -28.30 45.21 -28.42
CA SER A 752 -28.16 43.84 -28.95
C SER A 752 -26.77 43.58 -29.56
N ASP A 753 -26.02 44.65 -29.83
CA ASP A 753 -24.63 44.65 -30.25
C ASP A 753 -23.65 44.52 -29.08
N TRP A 754 -24.11 44.30 -27.84
CA TRP A 754 -23.26 44.14 -26.65
C TRP A 754 -23.48 42.77 -26.01
N THR A 755 -22.38 42.13 -25.64
CA THR A 755 -22.26 40.88 -24.88
C THR A 755 -21.72 41.18 -23.48
N ILE A 756 -22.17 40.43 -22.48
CA ILE A 756 -21.49 40.35 -21.18
C ILE A 756 -20.39 39.32 -21.35
N GLU A 757 -19.16 39.67 -20.98
CA GLU A 757 -17.96 38.84 -21.18
C GLU A 757 -17.45 38.26 -19.86
N GLY A 758 -17.85 38.81 -18.71
CA GLY A 758 -17.49 38.27 -17.39
C GLY A 758 -17.95 39.13 -16.23
N LEU A 759 -17.85 38.58 -15.02
CA LEU A 759 -18.22 39.17 -13.74
C LEU A 759 -17.02 39.07 -12.81
N ALA A 760 -16.59 40.18 -12.22
CA ALA A 760 -15.40 40.25 -11.38
C ALA A 760 -15.35 41.56 -10.60
N ASP A 761 -14.65 41.63 -9.47
CA ASP A 761 -14.36 42.92 -8.80
C ASP A 761 -13.16 43.62 -9.48
N PHE A 762 -13.44 44.65 -10.26
CA PHE A 762 -12.39 45.42 -10.96
C PHE A 762 -11.82 46.55 -10.10
N ASN A 763 -12.39 46.84 -8.93
CA ASN A 763 -12.09 48.06 -8.15
C ASN A 763 -11.69 47.80 -6.68
N ASP A 764 -11.71 46.55 -6.22
CA ASP A 764 -11.43 46.10 -4.86
C ASP A 764 -12.34 46.80 -3.82
N ASP A 765 -13.66 46.78 -4.07
CA ASP A 765 -14.68 47.26 -3.13
C ASP A 765 -15.53 46.15 -2.51
N GLY A 766 -15.20 44.89 -2.83
CA GLY A 766 -15.87 43.68 -2.36
C GLY A 766 -17.20 43.43 -3.07
N LYS A 767 -17.41 44.03 -4.25
CA LYS A 767 -18.61 43.84 -5.06
C LYS A 767 -18.25 43.48 -6.48
N THR A 768 -19.07 42.63 -7.05
CA THR A 768 -18.87 42.18 -8.42
C THR A 768 -19.32 43.23 -9.43
N ASP A 769 -18.46 43.53 -10.40
CA ASP A 769 -18.71 44.43 -11.52
C ASP A 769 -19.02 43.64 -12.81
N ILE A 770 -19.57 44.32 -13.83
CA ILE A 770 -19.91 43.68 -15.12
C ILE A 770 -18.95 44.12 -16.22
N LEU A 771 -18.25 43.16 -16.83
CA LEU A 771 -17.48 43.37 -18.06
C LEU A 771 -18.36 43.12 -19.28
N ALA A 772 -18.42 44.08 -20.20
CA ALA A 772 -19.19 43.96 -21.43
C ALA A 772 -18.41 44.45 -22.65
N ARG A 773 -18.58 43.78 -23.79
CA ARG A 773 -17.99 44.16 -25.07
C ARG A 773 -19.06 44.31 -26.12
N ASN A 774 -18.79 45.10 -27.16
CA ASN A 774 -19.71 45.27 -28.28
C ASN A 774 -19.17 44.74 -29.61
N ASP A 775 -20.03 44.54 -30.61
CA ASP A 775 -19.70 44.05 -31.96
C ASP A 775 -18.65 44.92 -32.68
N GLY A 776 -18.51 46.18 -32.26
CA GLY A 776 -17.50 47.12 -32.76
C GLY A 776 -16.16 47.06 -32.02
N GLY A 777 -16.08 46.27 -30.96
CA GLY A 777 -14.92 46.04 -30.11
C GLY A 777 -14.84 46.91 -28.86
N ALA A 778 -15.80 47.79 -28.59
CA ALA A 778 -15.76 48.62 -27.40
C ALA A 778 -15.95 47.76 -26.14
N VAL A 779 -14.97 47.78 -25.25
CA VAL A 779 -15.01 47.11 -23.93
C VAL A 779 -15.39 48.15 -22.88
N SER A 780 -16.36 47.81 -22.04
CA SER A 780 -16.88 48.64 -20.97
C SER A 780 -17.04 47.83 -19.70
N VAL A 781 -16.53 48.37 -18.60
CA VAL A 781 -16.81 47.86 -17.26
C VAL A 781 -17.92 48.70 -16.65
N TRP A 782 -18.92 48.05 -16.10
CA TRP A 782 -19.99 48.68 -15.35
C TRP A 782 -19.69 48.43 -13.88
N VAL A 783 -19.18 49.46 -13.23
CA VAL A 783 -18.88 49.40 -11.80
C VAL A 783 -20.20 49.41 -11.04
N MET A 784 -20.45 48.39 -10.24
CA MET A 784 -21.70 48.13 -9.56
C MET A 784 -21.68 48.68 -8.13
N ASP A 785 -22.87 48.94 -7.59
CA ASP A 785 -23.07 49.33 -6.19
C ASP A 785 -24.45 48.80 -5.80
N GLY A 786 -24.49 47.50 -5.47
CA GLY A 786 -25.72 46.72 -5.43
C GLY A 786 -26.31 46.54 -6.82
N GLY A 787 -27.65 46.51 -6.92
CA GLY A 787 -28.31 46.22 -8.21
C GLY A 787 -28.21 47.31 -9.30
N THR A 788 -27.41 48.36 -9.11
CA THR A 788 -27.23 49.45 -10.09
C THR A 788 -25.77 49.75 -10.37
N ALA A 789 -25.46 50.05 -11.64
CA ALA A 789 -24.13 50.53 -12.01
C ALA A 789 -23.92 51.97 -11.52
N SER A 790 -22.95 52.17 -10.63
CA SER A 790 -22.48 53.45 -10.14
C SER A 790 -21.78 54.24 -11.25
N GLU A 791 -20.96 53.54 -12.05
CA GLU A 791 -20.26 54.09 -13.21
C GLU A 791 -20.26 53.10 -14.39
N LYS A 792 -20.10 53.63 -15.61
CA LYS A 792 -19.99 52.84 -16.84
C LYS A 792 -18.85 53.38 -17.65
N THR A 793 -17.75 52.66 -17.61
CA THR A 793 -16.46 53.20 -17.99
C THR A 793 -15.92 52.44 -19.18
N TYR A 794 -15.29 53.17 -20.09
CA TYR A 794 -14.73 52.63 -21.30
C TYR A 794 -13.31 52.14 -21.03
N ALA A 795 -13.14 50.82 -20.96
CA ALA A 795 -11.85 50.20 -20.73
C ALA A 795 -10.97 50.22 -22.00
N GLY A 796 -11.56 50.10 -23.19
CA GLY A 796 -10.80 50.14 -24.43
C GLY A 796 -11.52 49.66 -25.68
N ASN A 797 -10.77 49.54 -26.78
CA ASN A 797 -11.25 48.92 -28.01
C ASN A 797 -10.47 47.63 -28.27
N MET A 798 -11.19 46.56 -28.49
CA MET A 798 -10.73 45.21 -28.77
C MET A 798 -11.44 44.75 -30.04
N SER A 799 -10.79 44.84 -31.20
CA SER A 799 -11.42 44.45 -32.47
C SER A 799 -11.84 42.97 -32.46
N SER A 800 -12.72 42.56 -33.37
CA SER A 800 -13.24 41.19 -33.47
C SER A 800 -12.20 40.08 -33.61
N ASP A 801 -10.96 40.42 -33.94
CA ASP A 801 -9.84 39.47 -34.03
C ASP A 801 -9.15 39.27 -32.66
N TRP A 802 -9.71 39.80 -31.58
CA TRP A 802 -9.23 39.61 -30.21
C TRP A 802 -10.33 39.00 -29.35
N ASP A 803 -9.92 38.07 -28.52
CA ASP A 803 -10.73 37.36 -27.55
C ASP A 803 -10.21 37.64 -26.14
N ILE A 804 -11.12 37.62 -25.16
CA ILE A 804 -10.78 37.64 -23.74
C ILE A 804 -10.61 36.18 -23.34
N GLU A 805 -9.41 35.84 -22.86
CA GLU A 805 -9.06 34.46 -22.49
C GLU A 805 -9.32 34.22 -21.00
N ALA A 806 -9.05 35.21 -20.15
CA ALA A 806 -9.27 35.10 -18.70
C ALA A 806 -9.48 36.47 -18.04
N ILE A 807 -10.10 36.44 -16.87
CA ILE A 807 -10.20 37.55 -15.92
C ILE A 807 -9.55 37.05 -14.62
N ALA A 808 -8.43 37.64 -14.23
CA ALA A 808 -7.64 37.22 -13.08
C ALA A 808 -6.74 38.36 -12.60
N ASP A 809 -6.30 38.38 -11.35
CA ASP A 809 -5.34 39.38 -10.85
C ASP A 809 -3.91 38.98 -11.24
N PHE A 810 -3.36 39.64 -12.27
CA PHE A 810 -2.00 39.35 -12.75
C PHE A 810 -0.92 40.13 -11.98
N ASN A 811 -1.29 41.11 -11.14
CA ASN A 811 -0.36 42.07 -10.54
C ASN A 811 -0.38 42.07 -9.00
N GLY A 812 -1.30 41.35 -8.37
CA GLY A 812 -1.44 41.18 -6.93
C GLY A 812 -1.94 42.44 -6.23
N ASP A 813 -2.78 43.24 -6.89
CA ASP A 813 -3.41 44.44 -6.30
C ASP A 813 -4.88 44.23 -5.88
N ASP A 814 -5.31 42.97 -5.81
CA ASP A 814 -6.66 42.50 -5.48
C ASP A 814 -7.73 42.92 -6.49
N LYS A 815 -7.32 43.49 -7.63
CA LYS A 815 -8.21 43.87 -8.73
C LYS A 815 -8.04 42.93 -9.90
N GLN A 816 -9.18 42.57 -10.48
CA GLN A 816 -9.18 41.64 -11.59
C GLN A 816 -8.74 42.32 -12.89
N ASP A 817 -7.80 41.71 -13.61
CA ASP A 817 -7.24 42.18 -14.87
C ASP A 817 -7.77 41.35 -16.06
N LEU A 818 -7.47 41.76 -17.30
CA LEU A 818 -7.92 41.03 -18.49
C LEU A 818 -6.75 40.42 -19.26
N LEU A 819 -6.74 39.10 -19.43
CA LEU A 819 -5.89 38.42 -20.40
C LEU A 819 -6.59 38.36 -21.75
N ILE A 820 -5.96 38.88 -22.79
CA ILE A 820 -6.55 38.98 -24.12
C ILE A 820 -5.59 38.44 -25.18
N ARG A 821 -6.14 37.74 -26.17
CA ARG A 821 -5.38 37.13 -27.26
C ARG A 821 -5.91 37.57 -28.62
N ASN A 822 -5.02 37.88 -29.55
CA ASN A 822 -5.36 38.12 -30.94
C ASN A 822 -5.35 36.82 -31.75
N GLY A 823 -6.16 36.75 -32.81
CA GLY A 823 -6.17 35.66 -33.77
C GLY A 823 -4.84 35.46 -34.54
N ASP A 824 -3.91 36.41 -34.47
CA ASP A 824 -2.52 36.24 -34.93
C ASP A 824 -1.54 35.72 -33.84
N GLY A 825 -2.05 35.39 -32.65
CA GLY A 825 -1.33 34.81 -31.53
C GLY A 825 -0.76 35.81 -30.52
N VAL A 826 -0.91 37.12 -30.74
CA VAL A 826 -0.44 38.13 -29.76
C VAL A 826 -1.25 38.04 -28.46
N VAL A 827 -0.56 37.94 -27.32
CA VAL A 827 -1.14 37.94 -25.98
C VAL A 827 -0.83 39.27 -25.28
N SER A 828 -1.81 39.83 -24.60
CA SER A 828 -1.72 41.10 -23.87
C SER A 828 -2.52 41.02 -22.58
N VAL A 829 -1.98 41.59 -21.51
CA VAL A 829 -2.72 41.82 -20.26
C VAL A 829 -3.11 43.28 -20.17
N TRP A 830 -4.36 43.55 -19.83
CA TRP A 830 -4.86 44.87 -19.48
C TRP A 830 -5.00 44.97 -17.97
N GLU A 831 -4.07 45.68 -17.34
CA GLU A 831 -4.12 45.96 -15.90
C GLU A 831 -5.24 47.00 -15.63
N MET A 832 -6.20 46.65 -14.81
CA MET A 832 -7.43 47.37 -14.54
C MET A 832 -7.33 48.15 -13.22
N ASP A 833 -7.97 49.31 -13.16
CA ASP A 833 -8.16 50.08 -11.92
C ASP A 833 -9.58 50.63 -11.96
N GLY A 834 -10.50 49.88 -11.35
CA GLY A 834 -11.92 49.98 -11.60
C GLY A 834 -12.24 49.82 -13.08
N GLY A 835 -13.12 50.68 -13.60
CA GLY A 835 -13.57 50.51 -14.98
C GLY A 835 -12.61 50.97 -16.10
N THR A 836 -11.35 51.24 -15.79
CA THR A 836 -10.33 51.63 -16.79
C THR A 836 -9.09 50.74 -16.76
N ALA A 837 -8.62 50.37 -17.94
CA ALA A 837 -7.29 49.77 -18.09
C ALA A 837 -6.21 50.86 -17.96
N THR A 838 -5.37 50.75 -16.92
CA THR A 838 -4.26 51.66 -16.65
C THR A 838 -3.02 51.31 -17.46
N ASN A 839 -2.83 50.02 -17.74
CA ASN A 839 -1.81 49.49 -18.62
C ASN A 839 -2.42 48.51 -19.63
N LYS A 840 -1.79 48.39 -20.81
CA LYS A 840 -2.18 47.46 -21.89
C LYS A 840 -0.90 46.89 -22.47
N GLY A 841 -0.22 46.10 -21.67
CA GLY A 841 1.11 45.62 -22.01
C GLY A 841 1.03 44.47 -23.00
N TYR A 842 2.00 44.44 -23.92
CA TYR A 842 2.26 43.28 -24.74
C TYR A 842 3.00 42.26 -23.87
N THR A 843 2.44 41.07 -23.72
CA THR A 843 3.06 39.99 -22.96
C THR A 843 3.95 39.18 -23.88
N ALA A 844 3.38 38.56 -24.92
CA ALA A 844 4.11 37.71 -25.85
C ALA A 844 3.34 37.49 -27.16
N THR A 845 3.88 36.66 -28.05
CA THR A 845 3.17 36.14 -29.23
C THR A 845 3.30 34.62 -29.24
N LEU A 846 2.17 33.94 -29.05
CA LEU A 846 2.05 32.49 -29.17
C LEU A 846 2.19 32.11 -30.65
N ARG A 847 3.14 31.21 -30.92
CA ARG A 847 3.43 30.74 -32.29
C ARG A 847 2.38 29.72 -32.72
N ASP A 848 2.28 29.45 -34.02
CA ASP A 848 1.44 28.38 -34.55
C ASP A 848 1.67 27.07 -33.78
N GLY A 849 0.59 26.49 -33.26
CA GLY A 849 0.62 25.27 -32.43
C GLY A 849 0.50 25.52 -30.94
N TRP A 850 0.68 26.75 -30.45
CA TRP A 850 0.56 27.05 -29.02
C TRP A 850 -0.81 27.60 -28.61
N GLU A 851 -1.35 27.06 -27.53
CA GLU A 851 -2.59 27.45 -26.86
C GLU A 851 -2.35 27.78 -25.39
N ILE A 852 -3.26 28.56 -24.81
CA ILE A 852 -3.32 28.82 -23.37
C ILE A 852 -4.21 27.72 -22.81
N GLU A 853 -3.70 26.97 -21.84
CA GLU A 853 -4.41 25.85 -21.22
C GLU A 853 -5.10 26.27 -19.92
N ALA A 854 -4.42 27.07 -19.10
CA ALA A 854 -4.95 27.54 -17.83
C ALA A 854 -4.38 28.92 -17.46
N VAL A 855 -5.12 29.63 -16.60
CA VAL A 855 -4.70 30.85 -15.92
C VAL A 855 -4.96 30.65 -14.44
N THR A 856 -3.90 30.46 -13.67
CA THR A 856 -3.92 30.10 -12.24
C THR A 856 -2.61 30.54 -11.59
N ASP A 857 -2.55 30.63 -10.27
CA ASP A 857 -1.31 30.93 -9.55
C ASP A 857 -0.41 29.70 -9.50
N LEU A 858 0.61 29.64 -10.36
CA LEU A 858 1.53 28.51 -10.47
C LEU A 858 2.72 28.64 -9.52
N THR A 859 2.76 29.68 -8.68
CA THR A 859 3.90 30.04 -7.83
C THR A 859 3.54 30.23 -6.35
N GLY A 860 2.25 30.25 -6.02
CA GLY A 860 1.74 30.58 -4.69
C GLY A 860 1.99 32.02 -4.26
N ASP A 861 2.26 32.93 -5.21
CA ASP A 861 2.61 34.33 -4.91
C ASP A 861 1.42 35.29 -4.85
N GLY A 862 0.21 34.75 -5.05
CA GLY A 862 -1.07 35.44 -5.09
C GLY A 862 -1.40 36.09 -6.43
N LYS A 863 -0.59 35.88 -7.48
CA LYS A 863 -0.84 36.38 -8.83
C LYS A 863 -1.20 35.25 -9.78
N ALA A 864 -2.07 35.54 -10.72
CA ALA A 864 -2.38 34.61 -11.78
C ALA A 864 -1.25 34.52 -12.81
N ASP A 865 -0.82 33.32 -13.11
CA ASP A 865 0.14 32.97 -14.14
C ASP A 865 -0.53 32.39 -15.39
N ILE A 866 0.25 32.11 -16.43
CA ILE A 866 -0.29 31.56 -17.69
C ILE A 866 0.38 30.22 -18.00
N LEU A 867 -0.42 29.17 -18.07
CA LEU A 867 0.02 27.86 -18.57
C LEU A 867 -0.27 27.74 -20.06
N THR A 868 0.73 27.35 -20.84
CA THR A 868 0.61 27.21 -22.30
C THR A 868 1.06 25.82 -22.75
N ARG A 869 0.41 25.29 -23.78
CA ARG A 869 0.78 24.00 -24.39
C ARG A 869 0.92 24.14 -25.90
N ASN A 870 1.85 23.40 -26.46
CA ASN A 870 2.05 23.26 -27.89
C ASN A 870 1.42 21.95 -28.39
N ALA A 871 1.00 21.93 -29.65
CA ALA A 871 0.47 20.77 -30.36
C ALA A 871 1.44 19.58 -30.43
N ASP A 872 2.73 19.76 -30.14
CA ASP A 872 3.72 18.67 -29.98
C ASP A 872 3.84 18.16 -28.54
N GLY A 873 2.99 18.62 -27.62
CA GLY A 873 2.92 18.22 -26.22
C GLY A 873 3.73 19.07 -25.27
N VAL A 874 4.58 19.99 -25.75
CA VAL A 874 5.41 20.84 -24.87
C VAL A 874 4.53 21.77 -24.03
N VAL A 875 4.73 21.76 -22.71
CA VAL A 875 4.05 22.63 -21.75
C VAL A 875 5.03 23.69 -21.22
N SER A 876 4.56 24.93 -21.08
CA SER A 876 5.33 26.05 -20.55
C SER A 876 4.48 26.95 -19.67
N ALA A 877 4.96 27.16 -18.44
CA ALA A 877 4.41 28.08 -17.45
C ALA A 877 5.07 29.47 -17.58
N TRP A 878 4.26 30.52 -17.55
CA TRP A 878 4.70 31.91 -17.64
C TRP A 878 4.35 32.63 -16.35
N GLU A 879 5.36 32.91 -15.54
CA GLU A 879 5.23 33.69 -14.30
C GLU A 879 4.95 35.16 -14.63
N MET A 880 3.88 35.71 -14.08
CA MET A 880 3.37 37.03 -14.44
C MET A 880 3.60 38.08 -13.34
N ASP A 881 3.93 39.30 -13.75
CA ASP A 881 3.89 40.50 -12.90
C ASP A 881 3.22 41.61 -13.71
N GLY A 882 1.90 41.70 -13.55
CA GLY A 882 0.97 42.45 -14.39
C GLY A 882 1.08 42.01 -15.84
N SER A 883 1.41 42.95 -16.73
CA SER A 883 1.55 42.65 -18.16
C SER A 883 2.90 42.11 -18.61
N THR A 884 3.79 41.77 -17.68
CA THR A 884 5.12 41.24 -17.98
C THR A 884 5.22 39.78 -17.58
N ALA A 885 5.55 38.89 -18.53
CA ALA A 885 6.03 37.55 -18.20
C ALA A 885 7.47 37.66 -17.69
N THR A 886 7.67 37.46 -16.40
CA THR A 886 8.97 37.58 -15.72
C THR A 886 9.85 36.36 -15.97
N ALA A 887 9.22 35.19 -16.09
CA ALA A 887 9.82 33.94 -16.55
C ALA A 887 8.91 33.22 -17.56
N GLN A 888 9.51 32.35 -18.35
CA GLN A 888 8.80 31.42 -19.25
C GLN A 888 9.54 30.10 -19.17
N THR A 889 9.05 29.23 -18.30
CA THR A 889 9.74 28.02 -17.87
C THR A 889 9.21 26.83 -18.66
N TYR A 890 10.09 25.90 -19.01
CA TYR A 890 9.69 24.63 -19.61
C TYR A 890 9.21 23.71 -18.50
N THR A 891 7.93 23.39 -18.51
CA THR A 891 7.26 22.55 -17.51
C THR A 891 7.44 21.08 -17.85
N GLY A 892 7.36 20.71 -19.14
CA GLY A 892 7.52 19.33 -19.56
C GLY A 892 7.04 19.09 -21.00
N THR A 893 6.95 17.82 -21.39
CA THR A 893 6.35 17.44 -22.68
C THR A 893 5.42 16.26 -22.46
N LEU A 894 4.14 16.49 -22.72
CA LEU A 894 3.11 15.46 -22.67
C LEU A 894 3.29 14.49 -23.83
N GLY A 895 3.22 13.19 -23.53
CA GLY A 895 3.26 12.13 -24.51
C GLY A 895 2.05 12.17 -25.46
N SER A 896 2.10 11.36 -26.52
CA SER A 896 0.93 11.20 -27.40
C SER A 896 -0.24 10.62 -26.61
N GLY A 897 -1.39 11.28 -26.59
CA GLY A 897 -2.58 10.86 -25.86
C GLY A 897 -2.76 11.59 -24.53
N TRP A 898 -1.69 12.13 -23.96
CA TRP A 898 -1.71 12.85 -22.69
C TRP A 898 -2.25 14.27 -22.85
N SER A 899 -3.03 14.70 -21.86
CA SER A 899 -3.63 16.03 -21.75
C SER A 899 -3.61 16.52 -20.30
N ILE A 900 -3.75 17.83 -20.09
CA ILE A 900 -3.95 18.42 -18.77
C ILE A 900 -5.45 18.34 -18.49
N HIS A 901 -5.82 17.66 -17.42
CA HIS A 901 -7.21 17.51 -16.97
C HIS A 901 -7.65 18.71 -16.12
N ALA A 902 -6.81 19.11 -15.15
CA ALA A 902 -7.08 20.22 -14.25
C ALA A 902 -5.79 20.85 -13.71
N THR A 903 -5.91 22.04 -13.12
CA THR A 903 -4.88 22.66 -12.30
C THR A 903 -5.43 22.95 -10.91
N ALA A 904 -4.76 22.48 -9.87
CA ALA A 904 -5.18 22.65 -8.47
C ALA A 904 -3.98 22.43 -7.53
N ASP A 905 -4.06 22.87 -6.29
CA ASP A 905 -3.02 22.70 -5.28
C ASP A 905 -3.19 21.33 -4.59
N PHE A 906 -2.42 20.32 -4.99
CA PHE A 906 -2.55 18.95 -4.48
C PHE A 906 -1.72 18.71 -3.23
N ASN A 907 -0.68 19.52 -2.97
CA ASN A 907 0.22 19.36 -1.82
C ASN A 907 -0.03 20.40 -0.71
N GLY A 908 -0.88 21.40 -0.96
CA GLY A 908 -1.27 22.45 -0.02
C GLY A 908 -0.22 23.54 0.17
N ASP A 909 0.70 23.72 -0.79
CA ASP A 909 1.78 24.71 -0.70
C ASP A 909 1.36 26.12 -1.18
N GLY A 910 0.16 26.24 -1.75
CA GLY A 910 -0.41 27.46 -2.32
C GLY A 910 -0.20 27.60 -3.83
N SER A 911 0.64 26.76 -4.45
CA SER A 911 0.88 26.73 -5.89
C SER A 911 -0.07 25.75 -6.57
N ALA A 912 -0.60 26.12 -7.72
CA ALA A 912 -1.41 25.21 -8.52
C ALA A 912 -0.53 24.24 -9.32
N ASP A 913 -0.71 22.95 -9.09
CA ASP A 913 -0.09 21.85 -9.80
C ASP A 913 -0.90 21.45 -11.04
N LEU A 914 -0.41 20.48 -11.81
CA LEU A 914 -1.11 19.94 -12.99
C LEU A 914 -1.50 18.48 -12.79
N LEU A 915 -2.79 18.19 -12.93
CA LEU A 915 -3.27 16.82 -13.13
C LEU A 915 -3.26 16.49 -14.62
N VAL A 916 -2.49 15.48 -15.01
CA VAL A 916 -2.34 15.07 -16.42
C VAL A 916 -2.73 13.60 -16.60
N SER A 917 -3.37 13.29 -17.72
CA SER A 917 -3.81 11.92 -18.04
C SER A 917 -3.89 11.66 -19.53
N ASP A 918 -3.73 10.40 -19.93
CA ASP A 918 -4.03 9.91 -21.28
C ASP A 918 -5.38 9.19 -21.41
N GLY A 919 -6.19 9.22 -20.34
CA GLY A 919 -7.46 8.51 -20.21
C GLY A 919 -7.34 7.16 -19.51
N THR A 920 -6.12 6.63 -19.34
CA THR A 920 -5.86 5.39 -18.58
C THR A 920 -4.87 5.64 -17.45
N ALA A 921 -3.77 6.31 -17.72
CA ALA A 921 -2.75 6.66 -16.74
C ALA A 921 -3.00 8.07 -16.19
N VAL A 922 -2.68 8.27 -14.91
CA VAL A 922 -2.83 9.54 -14.20
C VAL A 922 -1.49 9.95 -13.57
N SER A 923 -1.15 11.23 -13.66
CA SER A 923 0.05 11.79 -13.03
C SER A 923 -0.22 13.20 -12.53
N VAL A 924 0.44 13.57 -11.42
CA VAL A 924 0.44 14.94 -10.89
C VAL A 924 1.83 15.52 -11.11
N TRP A 925 1.87 16.73 -11.66
CA TRP A 925 3.11 17.49 -11.84
C TRP A 925 3.07 18.66 -10.87
N GLU A 926 3.78 18.51 -9.76
CA GLU A 926 3.87 19.53 -8.73
C GLU A 926 4.68 20.73 -9.22
N MET A 927 4.17 21.92 -8.91
CA MET A 927 4.69 23.19 -9.39
C MET A 927 5.29 23.99 -8.24
N ASP A 928 6.54 24.43 -8.41
CA ASP A 928 7.19 25.38 -7.50
C ASP A 928 7.90 26.46 -8.33
N ALA A 929 7.69 27.71 -7.94
CA ALA A 929 8.28 28.89 -8.58
C ALA A 929 8.17 28.85 -10.12
N GLY A 930 7.01 28.45 -10.66
CA GLY A 930 6.71 28.43 -12.09
C GLY A 930 7.41 27.32 -12.89
N GLY A 931 8.13 26.42 -12.21
CA GLY A 931 8.70 25.19 -12.77
C GLY A 931 8.06 23.94 -12.18
N THR A 932 8.39 22.76 -12.73
CA THR A 932 7.97 21.49 -12.09
C THR A 932 9.02 21.10 -11.07
N SER A 933 8.62 21.01 -9.80
CA SER A 933 9.43 20.47 -8.71
C SER A 933 9.47 18.94 -8.81
N GLU A 934 8.31 18.33 -9.07
CA GLU A 934 8.14 16.88 -9.18
C GLU A 934 7.18 16.50 -10.32
N LYS A 935 7.38 15.31 -10.88
CA LYS A 935 6.47 14.68 -11.84
C LYS A 935 6.27 13.25 -11.43
N ALA A 936 5.21 12.98 -10.70
CA ALA A 936 4.97 11.67 -10.11
C ALA A 936 3.74 11.01 -10.74
N PHE A 937 3.90 9.70 -10.95
CA PHE A 937 2.84 8.84 -11.46
C PHE A 937 1.92 8.47 -10.30
N VAL A 938 0.62 8.74 -10.45
CA VAL A 938 -0.38 8.46 -9.41
C VAL A 938 -0.87 7.02 -9.52
N GLY A 939 -1.23 6.59 -10.74
CA GLY A 939 -1.80 5.26 -10.96
C GLY A 939 -2.44 5.09 -12.33
N ASN A 940 -2.95 3.89 -12.58
CA ASN A 940 -3.81 3.60 -13.74
C ASN A 940 -5.27 3.52 -13.28
N LEU A 941 -6.16 4.09 -14.08
CA LEU A 941 -7.59 3.86 -14.02
C LEU A 941 -7.89 2.47 -14.59
N GLN A 942 -8.76 1.73 -13.91
CA GLN A 942 -9.34 0.50 -14.44
C GLN A 942 -10.21 0.81 -15.68
N ASP A 943 -10.44 -0.20 -16.53
CA ASP A 943 -11.25 -0.03 -17.72
C ASP A 943 -12.66 0.46 -17.37
N GLY A 944 -13.17 1.44 -18.12
CA GLY A 944 -14.47 2.08 -17.87
C GLY A 944 -14.47 3.22 -16.83
N TRP A 945 -13.39 3.41 -16.07
CA TRP A 945 -13.23 4.53 -15.15
C TRP A 945 -12.68 5.78 -15.84
N GLN A 946 -13.14 6.94 -15.40
CA GLN A 946 -12.71 8.25 -15.91
C GLN A 946 -12.50 9.27 -14.79
N LEU A 947 -11.56 10.20 -15.03
CA LEU A 947 -11.36 11.38 -14.19
C LEU A 947 -12.59 12.30 -14.26
N GLY A 948 -13.03 12.76 -13.10
CA GLY A 948 -14.14 13.68 -12.90
C GLY A 948 -13.68 15.02 -12.32
N LEU A 949 -14.33 15.42 -11.23
CA LEU A 949 -14.07 16.70 -10.56
C LEU A 949 -12.75 16.68 -9.77
N VAL A 950 -12.12 17.86 -9.62
CA VAL A 950 -10.94 18.09 -8.79
C VAL A 950 -11.26 19.22 -7.82
N GLU A 951 -11.45 18.87 -6.56
CA GLU A 951 -11.98 19.74 -5.50
C GLU A 951 -11.47 19.27 -4.13
N ASP A 952 -11.56 20.08 -3.08
CA ASP A 952 -11.21 19.66 -1.71
C ASP A 952 -12.42 18.91 -1.08
N PHE A 953 -12.39 17.57 -1.12
CA PHE A 953 -13.51 16.72 -0.66
C PHE A 953 -13.43 16.42 0.85
N ASN A 954 -12.25 16.49 1.47
CA ASN A 954 -12.06 16.20 2.90
C ASN A 954 -11.86 17.45 3.78
N GLY A 955 -11.69 18.63 3.17
CA GLY A 955 -11.55 19.93 3.81
C GLY A 955 -10.16 20.19 4.40
N ASP A 956 -9.12 19.50 3.91
CA ASP A 956 -7.75 19.64 4.41
C ASP A 956 -6.95 20.76 3.73
N GLY A 957 -7.54 21.41 2.72
CA GLY A 957 -6.93 22.48 1.92
C GLY A 957 -6.17 22.00 0.69
N LYS A 958 -6.20 20.68 0.38
CA LYS A 958 -5.61 20.08 -0.81
C LYS A 958 -6.69 19.64 -1.77
N ALA A 959 -6.35 19.60 -3.05
CA ALA A 959 -7.25 19.15 -4.08
C ALA A 959 -7.28 17.62 -4.18
N ASP A 960 -8.47 17.05 -4.10
CA ASP A 960 -8.75 15.62 -4.24
C ASP A 960 -9.32 15.32 -5.63
N ILE A 961 -9.33 14.04 -6.02
CA ILE A 961 -9.76 13.62 -7.37
C ILE A 961 -11.00 12.73 -7.27
N GLN A 962 -12.11 13.15 -7.87
CA GLN A 962 -13.28 12.29 -8.08
C GLN A 962 -13.13 11.51 -9.37
N ILE A 963 -13.33 10.19 -9.32
CA ILE A 963 -13.40 9.29 -10.47
C ILE A 963 -14.73 8.54 -10.51
N ALA A 964 -15.18 8.14 -11.70
CA ALA A 964 -16.41 7.37 -11.84
C ALA A 964 -16.31 6.36 -12.99
N SER A 965 -16.99 5.22 -12.83
CA SER A 965 -17.15 4.22 -13.88
C SER A 965 -18.46 4.42 -14.63
N GLU A 966 -18.38 4.61 -15.95
CA GLU A 966 -19.59 4.61 -16.79
C GLU A 966 -20.16 3.19 -16.98
N ALA A 967 -19.34 2.16 -16.77
CA ALA A 967 -19.70 0.76 -16.96
C ALA A 967 -20.45 0.17 -15.77
N THR A 968 -20.13 0.60 -14.55
CA THR A 968 -20.75 0.07 -13.31
C THR A 968 -21.55 1.13 -12.54
N GLY A 969 -21.43 2.41 -12.92
CA GLY A 969 -22.03 3.53 -12.20
C GLY A 969 -21.32 3.85 -10.87
N GLN A 970 -20.22 3.19 -10.53
CA GLN A 970 -19.48 3.47 -9.30
C GLN A 970 -18.80 4.84 -9.32
N VAL A 971 -18.67 5.44 -8.14
CA VAL A 971 -17.99 6.72 -7.88
C VAL A 971 -17.00 6.49 -6.76
N SER A 972 -15.78 6.97 -6.94
CA SER A 972 -14.72 6.96 -5.94
C SER A 972 -14.09 8.34 -5.85
N ILE A 973 -13.53 8.65 -4.68
CA ILE A 973 -12.69 9.83 -4.46
C ILE A 973 -11.32 9.34 -4.01
N TRP A 974 -10.29 9.97 -4.57
CA TRP A 974 -8.90 9.81 -4.15
C TRP A 974 -8.52 11.06 -3.39
N GLU A 975 -8.26 10.89 -2.10
CA GLU A 975 -7.76 11.96 -1.22
C GLU A 975 -6.25 12.09 -1.42
N MET A 976 -5.80 13.27 -1.82
CA MET A 976 -4.45 13.48 -2.35
C MET A 976 -3.53 14.21 -1.37
N ASP A 977 -2.25 13.83 -1.36
CA ASP A 977 -1.15 14.61 -0.81
C ASP A 977 -0.02 14.67 -1.85
N GLY A 978 -0.05 15.73 -2.65
CA GLY A 978 0.74 15.82 -3.88
C GLY A 978 0.32 14.74 -4.87
N ALA A 979 1.27 13.94 -5.32
CA ALA A 979 0.98 12.78 -6.17
C ALA A 979 0.56 11.50 -5.42
N ASN A 980 0.55 11.50 -4.09
CA ASN A 980 0.21 10.32 -3.30
C ASN A 980 -1.30 10.25 -3.00
N ILE A 981 -1.89 9.07 -3.14
CA ILE A 981 -3.23 8.79 -2.66
C ILE A 981 -3.13 8.41 -1.18
N THR A 982 -3.60 9.27 -0.28
CA THR A 982 -3.60 9.00 1.17
C THR A 982 -4.80 8.15 1.59
N HIS A 983 -5.91 8.29 0.87
CA HIS A 983 -7.10 7.47 1.04
C HIS A 983 -7.85 7.34 -0.29
N ALA A 984 -8.40 6.16 -0.56
CA ALA A 984 -9.31 5.94 -1.68
C ALA A 984 -10.47 5.06 -1.21
N GLY A 985 -11.68 5.41 -1.62
CA GLY A 985 -12.87 4.66 -1.23
C GLY A 985 -14.02 4.80 -2.22
N LEU A 986 -14.77 3.72 -2.39
CA LEU A 986 -16.02 3.72 -3.14
C LEU A 986 -17.05 4.57 -2.41
N THR A 987 -17.20 5.81 -2.87
CA THR A 987 -18.13 6.80 -2.32
C THR A 987 -19.58 6.41 -2.59
N GLY A 988 -19.88 5.75 -3.70
CA GLY A 988 -21.22 5.22 -3.99
C GLY A 988 -21.41 4.72 -5.42
N ASN A 989 -22.66 4.40 -5.75
CA ASN A 989 -23.08 3.98 -7.07
C ASN A 989 -24.25 4.84 -7.57
N LEU A 990 -24.06 5.46 -8.74
CA LEU A 990 -25.01 6.34 -9.42
C LEU A 990 -26.34 5.65 -9.74
N TRP A 991 -26.38 4.32 -9.81
CA TRP A 991 -27.54 3.56 -10.23
C TRP A 991 -28.35 3.01 -9.05
N THR A 992 -27.68 2.64 -7.96
CA THR A 992 -28.31 1.90 -6.85
C THR A 992 -28.51 2.72 -5.57
N ASP A 993 -27.67 3.71 -5.29
CA ASP A 993 -27.71 4.43 -4.00
C ASP A 993 -28.75 5.56 -3.91
N LEU A 994 -29.54 5.75 -4.97
CA LEU A 994 -30.44 6.89 -5.16
C LEU A 994 -31.93 6.52 -5.10
N VAL A 995 -32.25 5.26 -4.80
CA VAL A 995 -33.63 4.72 -4.79
C VAL A 995 -34.15 4.37 -3.40
#